data_AF-G0NSC5-F1
#
_entry.id   AF-G0NSC5-F1
#
_cell.length_a   1.000
_cell.length_b   1.000
_cell.length_c   1.000
_cell.angle_alpha   90.00
_cell.angle_beta   90.00
_cell.angle_gamma   90.00
#
_symmetry.space_group_name_H-M   'P 1'
#
loop_
_entity.id
_entity.type
_entity.pdbx_description
1 polymer ?
#
loop_
_entity_poly.entity_id
_entity_poly.type
_entity_poly.pdbx_seq_one_letter_code
_entity_poly.pdbx_strand_id
1 'polypeptide(L)'
;MDSYKLSRKRNHLLKWSIAPTPSWTLLFVSSILLSQSMLVAGYVLQDEYQANGHEDSSHLNSVNSNRSRRDADGYDVPSHLNSVNSNCSRRDAAEFTAAVENLQHLARISNAISLQTGLSTETIPLDDFLSEILHMGNVKINEIAGLDETKVYGFIAELEKILKNTPSDKVTDIENRLISLENIKQKAASFIDFSDFPGKEEFLADLGNLTDLKTVKDGVTKLKKHVSNLKNDLNKLGNLEANVDDTNIDDVAATSHLIWITMGKIESDVNSLDLDKLGMVRGIGEKSTFIDLFLAEKEFRDQLKNPDYTEVDSVWKNFESVYAIAEKSGDSLSNFETIKKLIANRKEQHGQTFMYTAGLPHGSSDLKVLRRTAARDFIRYHIFNSESITESLRKAFDPFEDLGQDLKAVEDAWENPSKSKSIDEITKAISLLSVVSTIPHSTDLAKKLKACQDPVDRYPKIGIKAVDELNVLVNNLKIELKKISKFEYISKLTDLKVHKDEFSLEGKPQEDQIKLAQIILDKYGPSQQTVTSFETEVTTLLDDLTTVETVIGNLPNLTSQIDLQLVEEYHSGVNYSSNYLDMYKCLAGISEDTSPVKKMIEVLRDLRKTSIPSETRREFESIINSKRSLNTVKTTAEKLKKVETIEVTTMMDSFKSIEAYDSISYNLGMGVQGLAAIEKVFKFKSSFQPFLRKDQEILKHSKSLSKEQNENLALLSEVSRIFDDIDYFLQESPQGFRRKRDANFESVSKIFDDVPAKIKGVEINMKHFVEGLQVLHNLDAKTFNDPSLDLKTLDLNFGKFNYADAKSSLPKMDSFFMDYVKK
;
A
#
# COMPACT_ATOMS: atom_id res chain seq x y z
N MET A 1 51.66 -37.56 -2.21
CA MET A 1 50.32 -38.09 -1.92
C MET A 1 49.53 -37.06 -1.15
N ASP A 2 48.64 -36.28 -1.72
CA ASP A 2 48.76 -35.37 -2.85
C ASP A 2 47.82 -34.20 -2.56
N SER A 3 48.25 -33.00 -2.97
CA SER A 3 47.42 -31.93 -3.51
C SER A 3 46.40 -31.18 -2.63
N TYR A 4 46.75 -29.91 -2.33
CA TYR A 4 45.95 -28.66 -2.47
C TYR A 4 44.55 -28.57 -1.80
N LYS A 5 44.13 -27.47 -1.16
CA LYS A 5 44.27 -26.05 -1.53
C LYS A 5 43.81 -25.14 -0.37
N LEU A 6 44.50 -24.00 -0.23
CA LEU A 6 44.15 -22.84 0.58
C LEU A 6 42.78 -22.23 0.20
N SER A 7 42.11 -21.61 1.18
CA SER A 7 41.39 -20.35 0.96
C SER A 7 41.35 -19.50 2.23
N ARG A 8 42.09 -18.38 2.19
CA ARG A 8 42.16 -17.32 3.18
C ARG A 8 40.89 -16.47 3.12
N LYS A 9 40.23 -16.27 4.27
CA LYS A 9 39.32 -15.15 4.51
C LYS A 9 40.09 -13.99 5.14
N ARG A 10 40.07 -12.80 4.51
CA ARG A 10 40.21 -11.49 5.17
C ARG A 10 39.72 -10.35 4.26
N ASN A 11 38.61 -9.75 4.70
CA ASN A 11 38.28 -8.32 4.85
C ASN A 11 38.68 -7.30 3.76
N HIS A 12 37.65 -6.60 3.25
CA HIS A 12 37.56 -5.12 3.20
C HIS A 12 36.05 -4.77 3.34
N LEU A 13 35.62 -4.18 4.46
CA LEU A 13 35.47 -2.74 4.70
C LEU A 13 34.38 -2.07 3.84
N LEU A 14 33.19 -1.87 4.42
CA LEU A 14 32.39 -0.65 4.25
C LEU A 14 31.57 -0.43 5.53
N LYS A 15 31.98 0.61 6.27
CA LYS A 15 31.37 1.13 7.50
C LYS A 15 30.01 1.74 7.16
N TRP A 16 28.98 1.41 7.94
CA TRP A 16 27.76 2.22 8.03
C TRP A 16 27.83 3.03 9.32
N SER A 17 27.85 4.36 9.17
CA SER A 17 27.77 5.35 10.24
C SER A 17 26.32 5.52 10.71
N ILE A 18 26.18 5.73 12.00
CA ILE A 18 24.93 5.87 12.76
C ILE A 18 24.49 7.35 12.81
N ALA A 19 23.17 7.54 12.65
CA ALA A 19 22.28 8.64 13.12
C ALA A 19 22.34 10.02 12.42
N PRO A 20 21.30 10.90 12.55
CA PRO A 20 20.04 10.77 13.30
C PRO A 20 18.73 11.04 12.52
N THR A 21 17.63 10.64 13.16
CA THR A 21 16.21 10.98 12.94
C THR A 21 15.91 12.48 12.76
N PRO A 22 14.84 12.80 12.00
CA PRO A 22 13.99 13.93 12.32
C PRO A 22 12.55 13.51 12.63
N SER A 23 12.06 14.12 13.71
CA SER A 23 10.70 14.14 14.24
C SER A 23 9.62 14.43 13.18
N TRP A 24 8.55 13.62 13.17
CA TRP A 24 7.26 13.99 12.61
C TRP A 24 6.18 13.72 13.67
N THR A 25 5.70 14.81 14.26
CA THR A 25 4.46 14.86 15.03
C THR A 25 3.61 15.99 14.47
N LEU A 26 2.31 15.72 14.37
CA LEU A 26 1.18 16.63 14.15
C LEU A 26 0.97 17.15 12.72
N LEU A 27 0.02 16.52 12.00
CA LEU A 27 -1.21 17.15 11.49
C LEU A 27 -2.07 16.12 10.74
N PHE A 28 -3.40 16.30 10.81
CA PHE A 28 -4.50 15.52 10.20
C PHE A 28 -5.21 14.46 11.06
N VAL A 29 -5.84 14.95 12.12
CA VAL A 29 -7.18 14.49 12.52
C VAL A 29 -8.17 15.60 12.15
N SER A 30 -8.91 15.43 11.05
CA SER A 30 -10.25 15.98 10.82
C SER A 30 -10.58 15.88 9.34
N SER A 31 -11.54 15.03 8.97
CA SER A 31 -12.49 15.18 7.83
C SER A 31 -12.89 13.82 7.23
N ILE A 32 -13.46 12.91 8.03
CA ILE A 32 -14.31 11.84 7.49
C ILE A 32 -15.47 11.66 8.46
N LEU A 33 -16.53 12.45 8.27
CA LEU A 33 -17.90 12.19 8.70
C LEU A 33 -18.80 13.23 7.98
N LEU A 34 -19.21 12.89 6.76
CA LEU A 34 -20.51 13.30 6.22
C LEU A 34 -21.02 12.14 5.37
N SER A 35 -21.83 11.34 6.03
CA SER A 35 -22.59 10.21 5.54
C SER A 35 -23.81 10.66 4.72
N GLN A 36 -24.11 9.89 3.67
CA GLN A 36 -25.42 9.33 3.34
C GLN A 36 -26.58 10.24 2.92
N SER A 37 -27.03 10.04 1.68
CA SER A 37 -28.38 9.60 1.26
C SER A 37 -28.43 9.71 -0.28
N MET A 38 -28.91 8.75 -1.08
CA MET A 38 -30.21 8.11 -1.04
C MET A 38 -30.21 6.69 -1.63
N LEU A 39 -31.16 5.91 -1.11
CA LEU A 39 -31.54 4.54 -1.37
C LEU A 39 -32.36 4.36 -2.68
N VAL A 40 -32.22 3.14 -3.25
CA VAL A 40 -33.26 2.22 -3.72
C VAL A 40 -34.21 2.65 -4.85
N ALA A 41 -34.16 1.92 -5.95
CA ALA A 41 -35.34 1.25 -6.52
C ALA A 41 -34.88 0.06 -7.39
N GLY A 42 -35.26 -1.15 -6.99
CA GLY A 42 -35.21 -2.33 -7.83
C GLY A 42 -36.49 -2.46 -8.66
N TYR A 43 -36.38 -3.08 -9.83
CA TYR A 43 -37.51 -3.78 -10.45
C TYR A 43 -36.99 -5.03 -11.16
N VAL A 44 -37.50 -6.16 -10.69
CA VAL A 44 -37.62 -7.44 -11.38
C VAL A 44 -38.66 -7.28 -12.48
N LEU A 45 -38.47 -7.86 -13.65
CA LEU A 45 -39.55 -8.50 -14.40
C LEU A 45 -38.97 -9.56 -15.36
N GLN A 46 -39.55 -10.74 -15.24
CA GLN A 46 -39.40 -11.95 -16.03
C GLN A 46 -40.61 -12.05 -16.98
N ASP A 47 -40.57 -13.03 -17.90
CA ASP A 47 -41.66 -13.55 -18.75
C ASP A 47 -41.88 -12.79 -20.07
N GLU A 48 -42.26 -13.39 -21.21
CA GLU A 48 -42.45 -14.77 -21.66
C GLU A 48 -42.59 -14.76 -23.20
N TYR A 49 -42.70 -15.96 -23.76
CA TYR A 49 -42.77 -16.39 -25.15
C TYR A 49 -43.98 -15.95 -26.01
N GLN A 50 -43.85 -16.24 -27.32
CA GLN A 50 -44.85 -16.43 -28.41
C GLN A 50 -45.34 -15.18 -29.15
N ALA A 51 -45.74 -15.20 -30.43
CA ALA A 51 -45.59 -16.01 -31.65
C ALA A 51 -46.52 -15.34 -32.70
N ASN A 52 -46.34 -15.68 -33.99
CA ASN A 52 -47.19 -15.37 -35.16
C ASN A 52 -46.99 -13.97 -35.78
N GLY A 53 -46.92 -13.80 -37.10
CA GLY A 53 -47.07 -14.71 -38.24
C GLY A 53 -47.41 -13.89 -39.50
N HIS A 54 -46.97 -14.38 -40.68
CA HIS A 54 -47.44 -14.10 -42.06
C HIS A 54 -47.45 -12.63 -42.54
N GLU A 55 -47.24 -12.28 -43.82
CA GLU A 55 -47.44 -12.96 -45.11
C GLU A 55 -46.71 -12.15 -46.22
N ASP A 56 -46.21 -12.83 -47.25
CA ASP A 56 -46.26 -12.53 -48.70
C ASP A 56 -46.06 -11.10 -49.27
N SER A 57 -45.58 -10.90 -50.49
CA SER A 57 -44.85 -11.66 -51.51
C SER A 57 -44.58 -10.68 -52.69
N SER A 58 -43.65 -11.07 -53.56
CA SER A 58 -43.70 -10.88 -55.03
C SER A 58 -42.80 -9.82 -55.74
N HIS A 59 -41.99 -10.37 -56.68
CA HIS A 59 -41.67 -9.90 -58.05
C HIS A 59 -40.71 -8.67 -58.20
N LEU A 60 -39.59 -8.66 -58.97
CA LEU A 60 -39.28 -9.24 -60.30
C LEU A 60 -37.79 -8.98 -60.70
N ASN A 61 -37.15 -9.99 -61.30
CA ASN A 61 -36.16 -10.00 -62.41
C ASN A 61 -35.01 -8.96 -62.55
N SER A 62 -33.77 -9.46 -62.68
CA SER A 62 -33.10 -9.64 -64.00
C SER A 62 -31.55 -9.60 -63.96
N VAL A 63 -30.93 -10.76 -64.19
CA VAL A 63 -29.75 -11.01 -65.06
C VAL A 63 -28.45 -10.24 -64.79
N ASN A 64 -27.40 -10.90 -64.30
CA ASN A 64 -26.37 -11.51 -65.17
C ASN A 64 -25.37 -12.39 -64.40
N SER A 65 -24.99 -13.49 -65.04
CA SER A 65 -24.21 -14.62 -64.55
C SER A 65 -22.71 -14.36 -64.44
N ASN A 66 -22.05 -14.94 -63.42
CA ASN A 66 -20.80 -15.69 -63.60
C ASN A 66 -20.51 -16.66 -62.43
N ARG A 67 -20.74 -17.95 -62.70
CA ARG A 67 -20.06 -19.16 -62.22
C ARG A 67 -19.47 -19.15 -60.80
N SER A 68 -20.33 -19.48 -59.82
CA SER A 68 -19.90 -19.91 -58.49
C SER A 68 -19.54 -21.41 -58.51
N ARG A 69 -18.32 -21.76 -58.11
CA ARG A 69 -17.99 -23.12 -57.66
C ARG A 69 -18.63 -23.28 -56.29
N ARG A 70 -19.63 -24.15 -56.20
CA ARG A 70 -20.13 -24.64 -54.91
C ARG A 70 -19.06 -25.57 -54.34
N ASP A 71 -18.41 -25.16 -53.27
CA ASP A 71 -17.92 -26.09 -52.27
C ASP A 71 -18.99 -26.16 -51.18
N ALA A 72 -19.47 -27.37 -50.96
CA ALA A 72 -20.42 -27.71 -49.93
C ALA A 72 -19.64 -27.88 -48.63
N ASP A 73 -19.60 -26.82 -47.82
CA ASP A 73 -19.43 -26.87 -46.37
C ASP A 73 -19.81 -25.49 -45.84
N GLY A 74 -20.91 -25.43 -45.08
CA GLY A 74 -21.45 -24.18 -44.55
C GLY A 74 -20.49 -23.53 -43.57
N TYR A 75 -19.89 -22.41 -43.97
CA TYR A 75 -19.29 -21.42 -43.08
C TYR A 75 -19.86 -20.05 -43.42
N ASP A 76 -20.61 -19.47 -42.49
CA ASP A 76 -20.91 -18.05 -42.51
C ASP A 76 -19.60 -17.27 -42.31
N VAL A 77 -19.32 -16.35 -43.23
CA VAL A 77 -18.24 -15.38 -43.10
C VAL A 77 -18.57 -14.48 -41.90
N PRO A 78 -17.71 -14.40 -40.86
CA PRO A 78 -18.06 -13.63 -39.68
C PRO A 78 -17.96 -12.12 -39.94
N SER A 79 -18.95 -11.39 -39.40
CA SER A 79 -19.31 -10.00 -39.69
C SER A 79 -18.33 -8.92 -39.18
N HIS A 80 -17.16 -9.28 -38.65
CA HIS A 80 -16.20 -8.36 -38.03
C HIS A 80 -15.06 -7.88 -38.95
N LEU A 81 -15.03 -8.27 -40.23
CA LEU A 81 -13.98 -7.91 -41.20
C LEU A 81 -14.14 -6.53 -41.88
N ASN A 82 -15.06 -5.68 -41.41
CA ASN A 82 -15.47 -4.47 -42.13
C ASN A 82 -14.48 -3.29 -42.12
N SER A 83 -13.35 -3.36 -41.40
CA SER A 83 -12.44 -2.21 -41.24
C SER A 83 -11.20 -2.19 -42.15
N VAL A 84 -10.94 -3.20 -42.97
CA VAL A 84 -9.71 -3.24 -43.81
C VAL A 84 -10.05 -2.88 -45.25
N ASN A 85 -9.56 -1.72 -45.70
CA ASN A 85 -9.83 -1.13 -47.01
C ASN A 85 -8.80 -1.61 -48.07
N SER A 86 -8.81 -2.90 -48.38
CA SER A 86 -8.35 -3.49 -49.66
C SER A 86 -8.67 -4.99 -49.70
N ASN A 87 -9.12 -5.50 -50.85
CA ASN A 87 -9.44 -6.94 -51.02
C ASN A 87 -8.19 -7.86 -50.86
N CYS A 88 -6.98 -7.32 -51.03
CA CYS A 88 -5.73 -8.07 -50.87
C CYS A 88 -5.41 -8.32 -49.39
N SER A 89 -5.48 -7.28 -48.54
CA SER A 89 -5.14 -7.40 -47.12
C SER A 89 -6.10 -8.33 -46.36
N ARG A 90 -7.38 -8.37 -46.72
CA ARG A 90 -8.35 -9.34 -46.16
C ARG A 90 -8.01 -10.79 -46.52
N ARG A 91 -7.53 -11.01 -47.75
CA ARG A 91 -7.12 -12.33 -48.23
C ARG A 91 -5.85 -12.80 -47.52
N ASP A 92 -4.85 -11.92 -47.39
CA ASP A 92 -3.57 -12.26 -46.77
C ASP A 92 -3.72 -12.56 -45.27
N ALA A 93 -4.61 -11.85 -44.57
CA ALA A 93 -4.97 -12.16 -43.18
C ALA A 93 -5.62 -13.54 -43.00
N ALA A 94 -6.51 -13.92 -43.93
CA ALA A 94 -7.14 -15.24 -43.92
C ALA A 94 -6.13 -16.36 -44.25
N GLU A 95 -5.22 -16.11 -45.19
CA GLU A 95 -4.12 -17.04 -45.53
C GLU A 95 -3.15 -17.21 -44.35
N PHE A 96 -2.81 -16.15 -43.60
CA PHE A 96 -2.02 -16.24 -42.38
C PHE A 96 -2.73 -17.06 -41.29
N THR A 97 -4.00 -16.75 -41.00
CA THR A 97 -4.81 -17.51 -40.02
C THR A 97 -4.82 -19.01 -40.34
N ALA A 98 -5.05 -19.36 -41.61
CA ALA A 98 -5.02 -20.76 -42.04
C ALA A 98 -3.63 -21.40 -41.89
N ALA A 99 -2.54 -20.65 -42.15
CA ALA A 99 -1.19 -21.14 -41.95
C ALA A 99 -0.88 -21.40 -40.46
N VAL A 100 -1.32 -20.52 -39.56
CA VAL A 100 -1.20 -20.71 -38.11
C VAL A 100 -1.94 -21.98 -37.67
N GLU A 101 -3.20 -22.16 -38.07
CA GLU A 101 -3.98 -23.36 -37.73
C GLU A 101 -3.29 -24.64 -38.23
N ASN A 102 -2.78 -24.62 -39.46
CA ASN A 102 -2.04 -25.74 -40.06
C ASN A 102 -0.74 -26.07 -39.31
N LEU A 103 0.01 -25.06 -38.88
CA LEU A 103 1.22 -25.25 -38.09
C LEU A 103 0.90 -25.72 -36.66
N GLN A 104 -0.20 -25.27 -36.07
CA GLN A 104 -0.71 -25.80 -34.79
C GLN A 104 -1.05 -27.28 -34.93
N HIS A 105 -1.67 -27.69 -36.03
CA HIS A 105 -1.92 -29.11 -36.32
C HIS A 105 -0.61 -29.93 -36.35
N LEU A 106 0.43 -29.45 -37.04
CA LEU A 106 1.72 -30.12 -37.09
C LEU A 106 2.42 -30.13 -35.71
N ALA A 107 2.34 -29.04 -34.96
CA ALA A 107 2.90 -28.94 -33.62
C ALA A 107 2.25 -29.95 -32.66
N ARG A 108 0.92 -30.11 -32.68
CA ARG A 108 0.21 -31.13 -31.90
C ARG A 108 0.70 -32.54 -32.22
N ILE A 109 0.86 -32.87 -33.50
CA ILE A 109 1.36 -34.18 -33.96
C ILE A 109 2.78 -34.41 -33.45
N SER A 110 3.69 -33.47 -33.69
CA SER A 110 5.08 -33.55 -33.23
C SER A 110 5.15 -33.74 -31.72
N ASN A 111 4.31 -33.02 -30.96
CA ASN A 111 4.27 -33.11 -29.52
C ASN A 111 3.70 -34.43 -29.01
N ALA A 112 2.67 -34.99 -29.66
CA ALA A 112 2.14 -36.31 -29.31
C ALA A 112 3.17 -37.42 -29.55
N ILE A 113 3.90 -37.35 -30.68
CA ILE A 113 5.00 -38.29 -30.98
C ILE A 113 6.10 -38.17 -29.92
N SER A 114 6.51 -36.95 -29.60
CA SER A 114 7.54 -36.67 -28.59
C SER A 114 7.12 -37.17 -27.20
N LEU A 115 5.87 -36.93 -26.79
CA LEU A 115 5.32 -37.41 -25.52
C LEU A 115 5.27 -38.93 -25.47
N GLN A 116 4.73 -39.59 -26.51
CA GLN A 116 4.69 -41.05 -26.56
C GLN A 116 6.11 -41.65 -26.49
N THR A 117 7.03 -41.07 -27.25
CA THR A 117 8.44 -41.49 -27.28
C THR A 117 9.08 -41.33 -25.90
N GLY A 118 9.01 -40.12 -25.34
CA GLY A 118 9.72 -39.76 -24.12
C GLY A 118 9.13 -40.36 -22.85
N LEU A 119 7.82 -40.58 -22.79
CA LEU A 119 7.20 -41.32 -21.68
C LEU A 119 7.59 -42.80 -21.71
N SER A 120 7.61 -43.41 -22.89
CA SER A 120 7.99 -44.83 -23.06
C SER A 120 9.49 -45.07 -22.82
N THR A 121 10.34 -44.10 -23.13
CA THR A 121 11.79 -44.16 -22.83
C THR A 121 12.19 -43.57 -21.49
N GLU A 122 11.21 -43.09 -20.70
CA GLU A 122 11.43 -42.42 -19.41
C GLU A 122 12.33 -41.17 -19.48
N THR A 123 12.50 -40.57 -20.65
CA THR A 123 13.23 -39.30 -20.83
C THR A 123 12.36 -38.09 -20.48
N ILE A 124 11.04 -38.25 -20.46
CA ILE A 124 10.09 -37.25 -19.97
C ILE A 124 9.54 -37.75 -18.61
N PRO A 125 9.82 -37.04 -17.51
CA PRO A 125 9.23 -37.37 -16.21
C PRO A 125 7.71 -37.20 -16.25
N LEU A 126 6.99 -38.23 -15.81
CA LEU A 126 5.52 -38.27 -15.86
C LEU A 126 4.88 -37.12 -15.06
N ASP A 127 5.36 -36.89 -13.84
CA ASP A 127 4.78 -35.87 -12.96
C ASP A 127 5.03 -34.46 -13.53
N ASP A 128 6.18 -34.21 -14.17
CA ASP A 128 6.49 -32.93 -14.80
C ASP A 128 5.59 -32.68 -16.02
N PHE A 129 5.41 -33.68 -16.89
CA PHE A 129 4.47 -33.63 -18.00
C PHE A 129 3.05 -33.29 -17.54
N LEU A 130 2.57 -33.97 -16.51
CA LEU A 130 1.21 -33.79 -15.99
C LEU A 130 1.04 -32.42 -15.33
N SER A 131 2.03 -31.94 -14.58
CA SER A 131 2.01 -30.58 -14.03
C SER A 131 2.02 -29.52 -15.13
N GLU A 132 2.77 -29.73 -16.22
CA GLU A 132 2.83 -28.82 -17.35
C GLU A 132 1.50 -28.77 -18.12
N ILE A 133 0.96 -29.92 -18.55
CA ILE A 133 -0.28 -29.97 -19.36
C ILE A 133 -1.52 -29.47 -18.61
N LEU A 134 -1.53 -29.56 -17.27
CA LEU A 134 -2.59 -29.05 -16.41
C LEU A 134 -2.35 -27.60 -15.94
N HIS A 135 -1.26 -26.97 -16.37
CA HIS A 135 -0.87 -25.62 -16.00
C HIS A 135 -0.76 -25.42 -14.48
N MET A 136 -0.16 -26.38 -13.79
CA MET A 136 0.02 -26.35 -12.33
C MET A 136 1.21 -25.49 -11.89
N GLY A 137 2.08 -25.08 -12.83
CA GLY A 137 3.34 -24.40 -12.54
C GLY A 137 4.21 -25.23 -11.59
N ASN A 138 4.70 -24.61 -10.52
CA ASN A 138 5.54 -25.30 -9.53
C ASN A 138 4.75 -26.20 -8.55
N VAL A 139 3.42 -26.26 -8.64
CA VAL A 139 2.61 -27.12 -7.78
C VAL A 139 2.68 -28.55 -8.30
N LYS A 140 3.01 -29.48 -7.41
CA LYS A 140 3.09 -30.91 -7.73
C LYS A 140 1.74 -31.60 -7.52
N ILE A 141 1.50 -32.65 -8.30
CA ILE A 141 0.30 -33.51 -8.16
C ILE A 141 0.15 -34.04 -6.74
N ASN A 142 1.25 -34.46 -6.11
CA ASN A 142 1.23 -34.99 -4.74
C ASN A 142 0.85 -33.93 -3.69
N GLU A 143 1.10 -32.64 -3.95
CA GLU A 143 0.66 -31.56 -3.06
C GLU A 143 -0.86 -31.40 -3.12
N ILE A 144 -1.47 -31.52 -4.32
CA ILE A 144 -2.94 -31.54 -4.46
C ILE A 144 -3.55 -32.80 -3.85
N ALA A 145 -2.92 -33.96 -4.08
CA ALA A 145 -3.35 -35.23 -3.48
C ALA A 145 -3.32 -35.18 -1.95
N GLY A 146 -2.31 -34.49 -1.39
CA GLY A 146 -2.11 -34.32 0.05
C GLY A 146 -2.98 -33.27 0.73
N LEU A 147 -3.84 -32.54 0.00
CA LEU A 147 -4.72 -31.53 0.62
C LEU A 147 -5.61 -32.19 1.68
N ASP A 148 -5.76 -31.57 2.85
CA ASP A 148 -6.63 -32.06 3.90
C ASP A 148 -8.00 -31.37 3.83
N GLU A 149 -8.99 -32.13 3.37
CA GLU A 149 -10.38 -31.68 3.24
C GLU A 149 -10.97 -31.22 4.58
N THR A 150 -10.65 -31.95 5.65
CA THR A 150 -11.21 -31.69 6.98
C THR A 150 -10.69 -30.38 7.54
N LYS A 151 -9.42 -30.05 7.27
CA LYS A 151 -8.81 -28.79 7.68
C LYS A 151 -9.37 -27.60 6.90
N VAL A 152 -9.44 -27.70 5.57
CA VAL A 152 -9.95 -26.62 4.73
C VAL A 152 -11.42 -26.31 5.05
N TYR A 153 -12.29 -27.32 5.08
CA TYR A 153 -13.72 -27.08 5.36
C TYR A 153 -13.97 -26.75 6.82
N GLY A 154 -13.22 -27.37 7.74
CA GLY A 154 -13.29 -27.05 9.15
C GLY A 154 -12.96 -25.58 9.42
N PHE A 155 -11.94 -25.05 8.76
CA PHE A 155 -11.59 -23.62 8.84
C PHE A 155 -12.68 -22.73 8.24
N ILE A 156 -13.12 -22.99 6.99
CA ILE A 156 -14.14 -22.16 6.31
C ILE A 156 -15.44 -22.12 7.14
N ALA A 157 -15.88 -23.28 7.67
CA ALA A 157 -17.11 -23.36 8.45
C ALA A 157 -17.04 -22.56 9.76
N GLU A 158 -15.91 -22.59 10.48
CA GLU A 158 -15.74 -21.75 11.69
C GLU A 158 -15.62 -20.27 11.34
N LEU A 159 -14.94 -19.95 10.24
CA LEU A 159 -14.81 -18.57 9.76
C LEU A 159 -16.19 -18.00 9.49
N GLU A 160 -17.02 -18.70 8.72
CA GLU A 160 -18.40 -18.28 8.45
C GLU A 160 -19.22 -18.02 9.71
N LYS A 161 -19.03 -18.81 10.79
CA LYS A 161 -19.75 -18.58 12.06
C LYS A 161 -19.37 -17.23 12.67
N ILE A 162 -18.09 -16.86 12.64
CA ILE A 162 -17.61 -15.57 13.16
C ILE A 162 -18.06 -14.42 12.25
N LEU A 163 -18.01 -14.61 10.93
CA LEU A 163 -18.46 -13.58 9.97
C LEU A 163 -19.95 -13.28 10.07
N LYS A 164 -20.77 -14.31 10.33
CA LYS A 164 -22.22 -14.19 10.52
C LYS A 164 -22.59 -13.71 11.93
N ASN A 165 -21.61 -13.61 12.85
CA ASN A 165 -21.83 -13.15 14.21
C ASN A 165 -21.87 -11.62 14.26
N THR A 166 -23.02 -11.05 13.92
CA THR A 166 -23.31 -9.63 14.13
C THR A 166 -23.48 -9.39 15.64
N PRO A 167 -22.62 -8.60 16.28
CA PRO A 167 -22.76 -8.32 17.71
C PRO A 167 -24.03 -7.49 17.96
N SER A 168 -24.70 -7.72 19.08
CA SER A 168 -25.72 -6.79 19.56
C SER A 168 -25.08 -5.45 19.95
N ASP A 169 -25.90 -4.41 20.09
CA ASP A 169 -25.43 -3.12 20.61
C ASP A 169 -24.78 -3.30 22.01
N LYS A 170 -25.35 -4.18 22.83
CA LYS A 170 -24.82 -4.50 24.17
C LYS A 170 -23.42 -5.11 24.10
N VAL A 171 -23.20 -6.09 23.23
CA VAL A 171 -21.86 -6.70 23.03
C VAL A 171 -20.86 -5.64 22.56
N THR A 172 -21.27 -4.78 21.63
CA THR A 172 -20.42 -3.70 21.12
C THR A 172 -20.06 -2.68 22.21
N ASP A 173 -21.01 -2.32 23.07
CA ASP A 173 -20.80 -1.43 24.20
C ASP A 173 -19.86 -2.04 25.25
N ILE A 174 -19.99 -3.34 25.53
CA ILE A 174 -19.06 -4.05 26.43
C ILE A 174 -17.65 -4.08 25.82
N GLU A 175 -17.50 -4.38 24.53
CA GLU A 175 -16.21 -4.35 23.83
C GLU A 175 -15.56 -2.96 23.93
N ASN A 176 -16.31 -1.89 23.63
CA ASN A 176 -15.82 -0.50 23.77
C ASN A 176 -15.45 -0.16 25.21
N ARG A 177 -16.22 -0.68 26.18
CA ARG A 177 -15.94 -0.47 27.59
C ARG A 177 -14.65 -1.12 28.01
N LEU A 178 -14.38 -2.35 27.58
CA LEU A 178 -13.14 -3.06 27.86
C LEU A 178 -11.91 -2.34 27.26
N ILE A 179 -12.03 -1.80 26.03
CA ILE A 179 -10.98 -0.95 25.43
C ILE A 179 -10.72 0.27 26.31
N SER A 180 -11.77 0.94 26.78
CA SER A 180 -11.65 2.14 27.61
C SER A 180 -10.97 1.82 28.94
N LEU A 181 -11.36 0.72 29.60
CA LEU A 181 -10.72 0.26 30.85
C LEU A 181 -9.23 -0.08 30.65
N GLU A 182 -8.88 -0.74 29.54
CA GLU A 182 -7.48 -1.07 29.23
C GLU A 182 -6.64 0.19 28.92
N ASN A 183 -7.23 1.21 28.29
CA ASN A 183 -6.57 2.50 28.07
C ASN A 183 -6.37 3.25 29.40
N ILE A 184 -7.40 3.27 30.27
CA ILE A 184 -7.32 3.92 31.59
C ILE A 184 -6.28 3.26 32.47
N LYS A 185 -6.18 1.93 32.44
CA LYS A 185 -5.16 1.14 33.16
C LYS A 185 -3.75 1.74 32.99
N GLN A 186 -3.39 2.19 31.78
CA GLN A 186 -2.06 2.74 31.48
C GLN A 186 -1.72 4.01 32.28
N LYS A 187 -2.72 4.76 32.74
CA LYS A 187 -2.53 5.98 33.54
C LYS A 187 -3.11 5.85 34.96
N ALA A 188 -3.71 4.72 35.31
CA ALA A 188 -4.46 4.54 36.55
C ALA A 188 -3.61 4.78 37.82
N ALA A 189 -2.31 4.47 37.76
CA ALA A 189 -1.37 4.72 38.86
C ALA A 189 -1.29 6.21 39.26
N SER A 190 -1.45 7.14 38.31
CA SER A 190 -1.44 8.58 38.58
C SER A 190 -2.66 9.08 39.37
N PHE A 191 -3.68 8.24 39.53
CA PHE A 191 -4.92 8.59 40.25
C PHE A 191 -5.00 7.97 41.65
N ILE A 192 -3.99 7.21 42.08
CA ILE A 192 -3.99 6.56 43.40
C ILE A 192 -4.10 7.59 44.52
N ASP A 193 -3.36 8.69 44.39
CA ASP A 193 -3.32 9.78 45.38
C ASP A 193 -4.34 10.89 45.07
N PHE A 194 -5.32 10.64 44.18
CA PHE A 194 -6.33 11.64 43.80
C PHE A 194 -7.06 12.22 45.01
N SER A 195 -7.38 11.37 46.00
CA SER A 195 -8.10 11.75 47.23
C SER A 195 -7.37 12.81 48.06
N ASP A 196 -6.04 12.93 47.92
CA ASP A 196 -5.22 13.85 48.70
C ASP A 196 -5.09 15.24 48.07
N PHE A 197 -5.68 15.44 46.88
CA PHE A 197 -5.59 16.70 46.11
C PHE A 197 -4.11 17.12 45.90
N PRO A 198 -3.32 16.28 45.20
CA PRO A 198 -1.87 16.45 45.11
C PRO A 198 -1.50 17.73 44.36
N GLY A 199 -0.56 18.51 44.89
CA GLY A 199 -0.10 19.77 44.29
C GLY A 199 -0.86 21.02 44.74
N LYS A 200 -1.93 20.87 45.56
CA LYS A 200 -2.71 21.99 46.07
C LYS A 200 -1.89 22.91 46.98
N GLU A 201 -1.22 22.34 47.98
CA GLU A 201 -0.47 23.10 48.97
C GLU A 201 0.72 23.82 48.33
N GLU A 202 1.42 23.15 47.41
CA GLU A 202 2.52 23.73 46.64
C GLU A 202 2.04 24.88 45.75
N PHE A 203 0.88 24.74 45.11
CA PHE A 203 0.29 25.81 44.31
C PHE A 203 -0.13 27.01 45.17
N LEU A 204 -0.74 26.79 46.33
CA LEU A 204 -1.09 27.86 47.27
C LEU A 204 0.15 28.57 47.83
N ALA A 205 1.21 27.82 48.13
CA ALA A 205 2.49 28.39 48.54
C ALA A 205 3.12 29.24 47.42
N ASP A 206 3.09 28.75 46.18
CA ASP A 206 3.58 29.50 45.02
C ASP A 206 2.79 30.80 44.82
N LEU A 207 1.46 30.78 44.98
CA LEU A 207 0.64 32.01 44.96
C LEU A 207 0.98 32.97 46.11
N GLY A 208 1.25 32.44 47.31
CA GLY A 208 1.70 33.22 48.47
C GLY A 208 3.01 33.97 48.20
N ASN A 209 3.95 33.33 47.49
CA ASN A 209 5.24 33.93 47.11
C ASN A 209 5.09 35.12 46.14
N LEU A 210 3.93 35.34 45.50
CA LEU A 210 3.68 36.56 44.70
C LEU A 210 3.69 37.84 45.55
N THR A 211 3.56 37.73 46.87
CA THR A 211 3.72 38.87 47.77
C THR A 211 5.15 39.43 47.77
N ASP A 212 6.16 38.61 47.46
CA ASP A 212 7.55 39.03 47.36
C ASP A 212 7.76 40.06 46.24
N LEU A 213 6.99 39.96 45.15
CA LEU A 213 7.04 40.95 44.06
C LEU A 213 6.57 42.34 44.50
N LYS A 214 5.67 42.42 45.48
CA LYS A 214 5.26 43.72 46.04
C LYS A 214 6.41 44.36 46.81
N THR A 215 7.29 43.57 47.43
CA THR A 215 8.42 44.07 48.22
C THR A 215 9.52 44.70 47.37
N VAL A 216 9.67 44.27 46.12
CA VAL A 216 10.67 44.83 45.18
C VAL A 216 10.16 46.03 44.39
N LYS A 217 8.86 46.35 44.47
CA LYS A 217 8.21 47.40 43.69
C LYS A 217 8.90 48.75 43.82
N ASP A 218 9.16 49.20 45.05
CA ASP A 218 9.77 50.51 45.30
C ASP A 218 11.18 50.58 44.74
N GLY A 219 11.95 49.48 44.84
CA GLY A 219 13.28 49.36 44.25
C GLY A 219 13.23 49.42 42.72
N VAL A 220 12.31 48.70 42.09
CA VAL A 220 12.08 48.73 40.63
C VAL A 220 11.68 50.13 40.16
N THR A 221 10.71 50.78 40.81
CA THR A 221 10.25 52.12 40.45
C THR A 221 11.38 53.15 40.62
N LYS A 222 12.17 53.06 41.70
CA LYS A 222 13.32 53.94 41.94
C LYS A 222 14.40 53.76 40.89
N LEU A 223 14.80 52.51 40.60
CA LEU A 223 15.79 52.21 39.58
C LEU A 223 15.31 52.67 38.19
N LYS A 224 14.05 52.38 37.84
CA LYS A 224 13.42 52.82 36.58
C LYS A 224 13.52 54.34 36.40
N LYS A 225 13.25 55.11 37.46
CA LYS A 225 13.37 56.57 37.44
C LYS A 225 14.80 57.02 37.14
N HIS A 226 15.80 56.42 37.77
CA HIS A 226 17.20 56.75 37.51
C HIS A 226 17.67 56.34 36.12
N VAL A 227 17.27 55.17 35.63
CA VAL A 227 17.55 54.71 34.25
C VAL A 227 16.89 55.63 33.22
N SER A 228 15.65 56.05 33.46
CA SER A 228 14.96 57.03 32.61
C SER A 228 15.67 58.39 32.61
N ASN A 229 16.16 58.84 33.76
CA ASN A 229 16.94 60.07 33.85
C ASN A 229 18.26 59.94 33.07
N LEU A 230 18.97 58.82 33.19
CA LEU A 230 20.21 58.58 32.46
C LEU A 230 19.97 58.61 30.95
N LYS A 231 18.92 57.95 30.48
CA LYS A 231 18.51 57.99 29.07
C LYS A 231 18.25 59.43 28.60
N ASN A 232 17.55 60.22 29.40
CA ASN A 232 17.28 61.63 29.08
C ASN A 232 18.56 62.48 29.10
N ASP A 233 19.46 62.24 30.05
CA ASP A 233 20.73 62.97 30.16
C ASP A 233 21.67 62.64 29.00
N LEU A 234 21.75 61.37 28.57
CA LEU A 234 22.44 60.97 27.34
C LEU A 234 21.85 61.67 26.11
N ASN A 235 20.52 61.70 25.97
CA ASN A 235 19.85 62.40 24.87
C ASN A 235 20.11 63.92 24.85
N LYS A 236 20.41 64.54 26.01
CA LYS A 236 20.75 65.97 26.04
C LYS A 236 22.05 66.26 25.31
N LEU A 237 23.02 65.34 25.31
CA LEU A 237 24.27 65.50 24.56
C LEU A 237 24.00 65.67 23.05
N GLY A 238 22.99 64.98 22.51
CA GLY A 238 22.55 65.13 21.12
C GLY A 238 21.96 66.50 20.76
N ASN A 239 21.63 67.34 21.73
CA ASN A 239 21.11 68.70 21.52
C ASN A 239 22.18 69.79 21.69
N LEU A 240 23.43 69.42 22.04
CA LEU A 240 24.55 70.34 22.17
C LEU A 240 25.18 70.64 20.79
N GLU A 241 26.11 71.60 20.73
CA GLU A 241 26.87 71.86 19.50
C GLU A 241 27.85 70.72 19.20
N ALA A 242 28.06 70.39 17.92
CA ALA A 242 28.85 69.22 17.53
C ALA A 242 30.37 69.33 17.83
N ASN A 243 30.91 70.56 17.84
CA ASN A 243 32.32 70.81 18.10
C ASN A 243 32.47 71.48 19.47
N VAL A 244 33.44 71.04 20.26
CA VAL A 244 33.72 71.59 21.59
C VAL A 244 34.82 72.64 21.50
N ASP A 245 34.56 73.81 22.07
CA ASP A 245 35.54 74.89 22.24
C ASP A 245 35.40 75.57 23.61
N ASP A 246 36.19 76.62 23.83
CA ASP A 246 36.20 77.37 25.10
C ASP A 246 34.86 78.01 25.46
N THR A 247 33.93 78.16 24.51
CA THR A 247 32.65 78.85 24.72
C THR A 247 31.51 77.92 25.11
N ASN A 248 31.61 76.62 24.77
CA ASN A 248 30.54 75.64 25.01
C ASN A 248 30.96 74.44 25.90
N ILE A 249 32.23 74.36 26.30
CA ILE A 249 32.75 73.28 27.17
C ILE A 249 31.99 73.16 28.50
N ASP A 250 31.54 74.28 29.08
CA ASP A 250 30.82 74.27 30.36
C ASP A 250 29.48 73.50 30.28
N ASP A 251 28.78 73.59 29.14
CA ASP A 251 27.50 72.89 28.92
C ASP A 251 27.71 71.37 28.77
N VAL A 252 28.78 70.98 28.08
CA VAL A 252 29.17 69.57 27.94
C VAL A 252 29.64 69.00 29.28
N ALA A 253 30.41 69.77 30.05
CA ALA A 253 30.87 69.39 31.37
C ALA A 253 29.72 69.23 32.37
N ALA A 254 28.76 70.17 32.37
CA ALA A 254 27.57 70.06 33.21
C ALA A 254 26.73 68.82 32.87
N THR A 255 26.50 68.54 31.59
CA THR A 255 25.73 67.36 31.15
C THR A 255 26.47 66.05 31.47
N SER A 256 27.78 66.00 31.26
CA SER A 256 28.62 64.83 31.58
C SER A 256 28.64 64.55 33.08
N HIS A 257 28.69 65.59 33.92
CA HIS A 257 28.62 65.44 35.37
C HIS A 257 27.26 64.91 35.83
N LEU A 258 26.14 65.34 35.21
CA LEU A 258 24.81 64.78 35.51
C LEU A 258 24.73 63.29 35.15
N ILE A 259 25.24 62.90 33.98
CA ILE A 259 25.33 61.50 33.55
C ILE A 259 26.12 60.69 34.58
N TRP A 260 27.28 61.19 35.00
CA TRP A 260 28.13 60.56 36.01
C TRP A 260 27.40 60.34 37.34
N ILE A 261 26.71 61.36 37.86
CA ILE A 261 25.92 61.25 39.09
C ILE A 261 24.81 60.21 38.94
N THR A 262 24.09 60.22 37.81
CA THR A 262 22.97 59.32 37.57
C THR A 262 23.43 57.87 37.44
N MET A 263 24.60 57.61 36.80
CA MET A 263 25.23 56.28 36.80
C MET A 263 25.52 55.78 38.21
N GLY A 264 26.06 56.64 39.09
CA GLY A 264 26.31 56.27 40.50
C GLY A 264 25.03 55.89 41.26
N LYS A 265 23.90 56.53 40.95
CA LYS A 265 22.59 56.17 41.51
C LYS A 265 22.09 54.83 40.97
N ILE A 266 22.29 54.56 39.69
CA ILE A 266 21.92 53.28 39.05
C ILE A 266 22.72 52.13 39.66
N GLU A 267 24.05 52.26 39.81
CA GLU A 267 24.88 51.24 40.48
C GLU A 267 24.34 50.92 41.88
N SER A 268 24.06 51.96 42.69
CA SER A 268 23.53 51.77 44.03
C SER A 268 22.18 51.05 44.04
N ASP A 269 21.30 51.39 43.10
CA ASP A 269 19.95 50.82 43.05
C ASP A 269 19.96 49.39 42.49
N VAL A 270 20.75 49.11 41.45
CA VAL A 270 20.95 47.77 40.90
C VAL A 270 21.50 46.83 41.96
N ASN A 271 22.51 47.25 42.72
CA ASN A 271 23.10 46.44 43.80
C ASN A 271 22.12 46.19 44.97
N SER A 272 21.07 47.00 45.10
CA SER A 272 20.03 46.83 46.12
C SER A 272 18.80 46.05 45.64
N LEU A 273 18.72 45.74 44.33
CA LEU A 273 17.58 45.06 43.75
C LEU A 273 17.68 43.54 43.97
N ASP A 274 16.63 42.97 44.55
CA ASP A 274 16.54 41.52 44.79
C ASP A 274 16.13 40.78 43.50
N LEU A 275 17.14 40.39 42.71
CA LEU A 275 16.97 39.67 41.45
C LEU A 275 16.49 38.23 41.65
N ASP A 276 16.78 37.62 42.79
CA ASP A 276 16.36 36.26 43.10
C ASP A 276 14.83 36.20 43.22
N LYS A 277 14.22 37.18 43.91
CA LYS A 277 12.75 37.32 43.96
C LYS A 277 12.11 37.49 42.59
N LEU A 278 12.72 38.29 41.70
CA LEU A 278 12.24 38.46 40.32
C LEU A 278 12.39 37.18 39.48
N GLY A 279 13.42 36.38 39.75
CA GLY A 279 13.65 35.10 39.07
C GLY A 279 12.68 34.00 39.52
N MET A 280 12.45 33.86 40.83
CA MET A 280 11.62 32.81 41.43
C MET A 280 10.18 32.81 40.92
N VAL A 281 9.59 34.00 40.73
CA VAL A 281 8.19 34.13 40.33
C VAL A 281 7.87 33.59 38.94
N ARG A 282 8.89 33.43 38.08
CA ARG A 282 8.71 32.93 36.70
C ARG A 282 8.32 31.45 36.67
N GLY A 283 8.54 30.72 37.78
CA GLY A 283 8.15 29.32 37.96
C GLY A 283 6.78 29.13 38.63
N ILE A 284 6.12 30.19 39.09
CA ILE A 284 4.81 30.10 39.74
C ILE A 284 3.75 29.65 38.73
N GLY A 285 2.93 28.69 39.13
CA GLY A 285 1.92 28.06 38.29
C GLY A 285 2.40 26.85 37.49
N GLU A 286 3.70 26.51 37.51
CA GLU A 286 4.19 25.24 36.92
C GLU A 286 3.84 24.02 37.81
N LYS A 287 3.50 24.24 39.09
CA LYS A 287 3.12 23.19 40.06
C LYS A 287 1.62 22.92 40.15
N SER A 288 0.79 23.48 39.26
CA SER A 288 -0.66 23.23 39.25
C SER A 288 -1.02 21.86 38.65
N THR A 289 -0.31 20.80 39.04
CA THR A 289 -0.41 19.45 38.46
C THR A 289 -1.76 18.79 38.70
N PHE A 290 -2.51 19.23 39.72
CA PHE A 290 -3.87 18.78 39.95
C PHE A 290 -4.83 19.15 38.82
N ILE A 291 -4.58 20.24 38.09
CA ILE A 291 -5.44 20.67 36.98
C ILE A 291 -5.40 19.61 35.88
N ASP A 292 -4.20 19.20 35.46
CA ASP A 292 -4.02 18.14 34.47
C ASP A 292 -4.60 16.80 34.95
N LEU A 293 -4.42 16.48 36.22
CA LEU A 293 -5.00 15.28 36.83
C LEU A 293 -6.53 15.28 36.76
N PHE A 294 -7.18 16.40 37.10
CA PHE A 294 -8.64 16.55 37.10
C PHE A 294 -9.22 16.54 35.68
N LEU A 295 -8.53 17.16 34.72
CA LEU A 295 -8.90 17.11 33.31
C LEU A 295 -8.82 15.68 32.77
N ALA A 296 -7.75 14.96 33.08
CA ALA A 296 -7.58 13.56 32.68
C ALA A 296 -8.63 12.64 33.34
N GLU A 297 -8.95 12.86 34.62
CA GLU A 297 -10.03 12.13 35.30
C GLU A 297 -11.35 12.34 34.58
N LYS A 298 -11.68 13.58 34.22
CA LYS A 298 -12.94 13.91 33.52
C LYS A 298 -13.02 13.22 32.16
N GLU A 299 -11.94 13.28 31.39
CA GLU A 299 -11.86 12.64 30.08
C GLU A 299 -12.13 11.13 30.19
N PHE A 300 -11.50 10.49 31.18
CA PHE A 300 -11.71 9.08 31.47
C PHE A 300 -13.15 8.80 31.91
N ARG A 301 -13.70 9.59 32.83
CA ARG A 301 -15.09 9.45 33.28
C ARG A 301 -16.09 9.52 32.13
N ASP A 302 -15.87 10.38 31.14
CA ASP A 302 -16.73 10.52 29.97
C ASP A 302 -16.69 9.32 29.02
N GLN A 303 -15.54 8.65 28.93
CA GLN A 303 -15.39 7.40 28.18
C GLN A 303 -16.10 6.24 28.89
N LEU A 304 -16.37 6.36 30.19
CA LEU A 304 -16.93 5.30 31.02
C LEU A 304 -18.46 5.32 31.11
N LYS A 305 -19.15 5.29 29.96
CA LYS A 305 -20.58 4.91 29.92
C LYS A 305 -20.75 3.47 30.43
N ASN A 306 -21.79 3.22 31.23
CA ASN A 306 -22.08 1.88 31.75
C ASN A 306 -22.77 1.04 30.67
N PRO A 307 -22.13 -0.02 30.15
CA PRO A 307 -22.80 -0.95 29.27
C PRO A 307 -23.74 -1.85 30.07
N ASP A 308 -24.75 -2.41 29.39
CA ASP A 308 -25.52 -3.53 29.91
C ASP A 308 -24.72 -4.83 29.77
N TYR A 309 -24.22 -5.36 30.90
CA TYR A 309 -23.39 -6.56 30.93
C TYR A 309 -24.18 -7.89 30.81
N THR A 310 -25.49 -7.88 30.52
CA THR A 310 -26.28 -9.13 30.37
C THR A 310 -25.72 -10.09 29.32
N GLU A 311 -24.97 -9.59 28.34
CA GLU A 311 -24.40 -10.38 27.23
C GLU A 311 -22.86 -10.50 27.31
N VAL A 312 -22.27 -10.31 28.48
CA VAL A 312 -20.81 -10.36 28.66
C VAL A 312 -20.22 -11.73 28.27
N ASP A 313 -20.95 -12.82 28.50
CA ASP A 313 -20.52 -14.16 28.12
C ASP A 313 -20.34 -14.32 26.61
N SER A 314 -21.08 -13.56 25.81
CA SER A 314 -20.91 -13.52 24.36
C SER A 314 -19.55 -12.92 23.98
N VAL A 315 -19.06 -11.92 24.71
CA VAL A 315 -17.72 -11.33 24.49
C VAL A 315 -16.63 -12.38 24.77
N TRP A 316 -16.73 -13.09 25.89
CA TRP A 316 -15.79 -14.16 26.23
C TRP A 316 -15.79 -15.27 25.18
N LYS A 317 -16.97 -15.74 24.78
CA LYS A 317 -17.11 -16.74 23.72
C LYS A 317 -16.53 -16.27 22.38
N ASN A 318 -16.69 -14.99 22.05
CA ASN A 318 -16.11 -14.42 20.83
C ASN A 318 -14.58 -14.45 20.87
N PHE A 319 -13.96 -14.11 22.00
CA PHE A 319 -12.50 -14.18 22.16
C PHE A 319 -12.00 -15.62 21.98
N GLU A 320 -12.62 -16.58 22.67
CA GLU A 320 -12.25 -18.00 22.52
C GLU A 320 -12.46 -18.50 21.10
N SER A 321 -13.52 -18.04 20.42
CA SER A 321 -13.77 -18.40 19.02
C SER A 321 -12.67 -17.89 18.10
N VAL A 322 -12.16 -16.66 18.33
CA VAL A 322 -11.04 -16.09 17.57
C VAL A 322 -9.73 -16.83 17.83
N TYR A 323 -9.46 -17.26 19.08
CA TYR A 323 -8.30 -18.11 19.36
C TYR A 323 -8.41 -19.48 18.68
N ALA A 324 -9.56 -20.14 18.79
CA ALA A 324 -9.79 -21.47 18.21
C ALA A 324 -9.69 -21.46 16.68
N ILE A 325 -10.21 -20.43 16.01
CA ILE A 325 -10.07 -20.32 14.56
C ILE A 325 -8.65 -19.95 14.14
N ALA A 326 -7.91 -19.16 14.93
CA ALA A 326 -6.52 -18.83 14.64
C ALA A 326 -5.62 -20.07 14.66
N GLU A 327 -5.84 -20.99 15.60
CA GLU A 327 -5.16 -22.30 15.63
C GLU A 327 -5.48 -23.11 14.36
N LYS A 328 -6.76 -23.24 14.00
CA LYS A 328 -7.19 -23.93 12.77
C LYS A 328 -6.65 -23.29 11.49
N SER A 329 -6.51 -21.95 11.49
CA SER A 329 -5.90 -21.20 10.40
C SER A 329 -4.45 -21.63 10.19
N GLY A 330 -3.68 -21.73 11.28
CA GLY A 330 -2.30 -22.23 11.27
C GLY A 330 -2.20 -23.64 10.71
N ASP A 331 -3.06 -24.56 11.16
CA ASP A 331 -3.08 -25.95 10.68
C ASP A 331 -3.47 -26.09 9.20
N SER A 332 -4.24 -25.14 8.69
CA SER A 332 -4.77 -25.15 7.32
C SER A 332 -3.91 -24.35 6.33
N LEU A 333 -2.93 -23.59 6.82
CA LEU A 333 -2.17 -22.62 6.03
C LEU A 333 -1.55 -23.24 4.77
N SER A 334 -0.85 -24.37 4.91
CA SER A 334 -0.20 -25.05 3.78
C SER A 334 -1.18 -25.52 2.69
N ASN A 335 -2.40 -25.92 3.09
CA ASN A 335 -3.46 -26.30 2.14
C ASN A 335 -3.91 -25.07 1.33
N PHE A 336 -4.18 -23.96 2.01
CA PHE A 336 -4.60 -22.72 1.35
C PHE A 336 -3.49 -22.13 0.47
N GLU A 337 -2.22 -22.20 0.89
CA GLU A 337 -1.08 -21.78 0.07
C GLU A 337 -0.95 -22.62 -1.21
N THR A 338 -1.14 -23.93 -1.11
CA THR A 338 -1.10 -24.84 -2.27
C THR A 338 -2.20 -24.48 -3.27
N ILE A 339 -3.44 -24.30 -2.77
CA ILE A 339 -4.58 -23.92 -3.60
C ILE A 339 -4.37 -22.53 -4.23
N LYS A 340 -3.88 -21.57 -3.46
CA LYS A 340 -3.56 -20.22 -3.94
C LYS A 340 -2.51 -20.25 -5.06
N LYS A 341 -1.43 -21.03 -4.89
CA LYS A 341 -0.40 -21.21 -5.93
C LYS A 341 -0.97 -21.84 -7.19
N LEU A 342 -1.77 -22.89 -7.07
CA LEU A 342 -2.43 -23.54 -8.21
C LEU A 342 -3.26 -22.53 -9.01
N ILE A 343 -4.10 -21.76 -8.31
CA ILE A 343 -4.98 -20.78 -8.94
C ILE A 343 -4.20 -19.63 -9.57
N ALA A 344 -3.13 -19.15 -8.91
CA ALA A 344 -2.26 -18.12 -9.47
C ALA A 344 -1.63 -18.59 -10.78
N ASN A 345 -1.08 -19.81 -10.81
CA ASN A 345 -0.45 -20.38 -12.01
C ASN A 345 -1.44 -20.59 -13.16
N ARG A 346 -2.71 -20.89 -12.86
CA ARG A 346 -3.78 -21.00 -13.87
C ARG A 346 -4.32 -19.64 -14.34
N LYS A 347 -4.27 -18.60 -13.49
CA LYS A 347 -4.65 -17.22 -13.84
C LYS A 347 -3.63 -16.58 -14.79
N GLU A 348 -2.35 -16.87 -14.61
CA GLU A 348 -1.28 -16.37 -15.48
C GLU A 348 -1.25 -17.13 -16.81
N GLN A 349 -2.08 -16.68 -17.76
CA GLN A 349 -2.02 -17.19 -19.14
C GLN A 349 -0.72 -16.78 -19.86
N HIS A 350 -0.06 -15.71 -19.41
CA HIS A 350 1.20 -15.21 -19.97
C HIS A 350 2.33 -15.44 -18.98
N GLY A 351 3.17 -16.45 -19.24
CA GLY A 351 4.25 -16.86 -18.32
C GLY A 351 4.30 -18.36 -18.07
N GLN A 352 3.34 -19.12 -18.62
CA GLN A 352 3.45 -20.58 -18.65
C GLN A 352 4.75 -20.99 -19.33
N THR A 353 5.50 -21.83 -18.61
CA THR A 353 6.74 -22.41 -19.13
C THR A 353 6.39 -23.75 -19.72
N PHE A 354 6.79 -23.95 -20.98
CA PHE A 354 6.61 -25.21 -21.67
C PHE A 354 7.97 -25.86 -21.86
N MET A 355 8.06 -27.14 -21.58
CA MET A 355 9.24 -27.97 -21.85
C MET A 355 8.82 -29.23 -22.62
N TYR A 356 7.71 -29.84 -22.24
CA TYR A 356 7.22 -31.10 -22.80
C TYR A 356 5.94 -30.96 -23.62
N THR A 357 5.18 -29.87 -23.49
CA THR A 357 3.83 -29.70 -24.07
C THR A 357 3.68 -28.41 -24.86
N ALA A 358 4.77 -27.87 -25.42
CA ALA A 358 4.75 -26.62 -26.20
C ALA A 358 3.80 -26.66 -27.41
N GLY A 359 3.55 -27.83 -28.01
CA GLY A 359 2.58 -28.04 -29.08
C GLY A 359 1.16 -28.36 -28.61
N LEU A 360 0.91 -28.43 -27.30
CA LEU A 360 -0.39 -28.69 -26.66
C LEU A 360 -0.74 -27.60 -25.60
N PRO A 361 -0.64 -26.30 -25.94
CA PRO A 361 -0.82 -25.21 -24.96
C PRO A 361 -2.24 -25.12 -24.38
N HIS A 362 -3.23 -25.83 -24.93
CA HIS A 362 -4.61 -25.85 -24.43
C HIS A 362 -4.99 -27.19 -23.78
N GLY A 363 -3.99 -27.97 -23.34
CA GLY A 363 -4.18 -29.17 -22.52
C GLY A 363 -5.11 -30.20 -23.14
N SER A 364 -6.16 -30.57 -22.40
CA SER A 364 -7.12 -31.61 -22.82
C SER A 364 -7.76 -31.36 -24.20
N SER A 365 -7.98 -30.09 -24.54
CA SER A 365 -8.65 -29.72 -25.78
C SER A 365 -7.79 -30.00 -27.02
N ASP A 366 -6.49 -29.84 -26.92
CA ASP A 366 -5.55 -30.16 -28.01
C ASP A 366 -5.41 -31.69 -28.20
N LEU A 367 -5.41 -32.46 -27.10
CA LEU A 367 -5.41 -33.93 -27.16
C LEU A 367 -6.69 -34.47 -27.81
N LYS A 368 -7.85 -33.90 -27.48
CA LYS A 368 -9.15 -34.33 -28.03
C LYS A 368 -9.24 -34.19 -29.56
N VAL A 369 -8.53 -33.23 -30.14
CA VAL A 369 -8.53 -33.00 -31.60
C VAL A 369 -7.36 -33.67 -32.32
N LEU A 370 -6.45 -34.33 -31.60
CA LEU A 370 -5.23 -34.92 -32.15
C LEU A 370 -5.52 -35.94 -33.26
N ARG A 371 -6.50 -36.82 -33.02
CA ARG A 371 -6.91 -37.85 -33.99
C ARG A 371 -7.41 -37.26 -35.30
N ARG A 372 -8.17 -36.16 -35.23
CA ARG A 372 -8.68 -35.43 -36.41
C ARG A 372 -7.58 -34.62 -37.08
N THR A 373 -6.63 -34.13 -36.30
CA THR A 373 -5.49 -33.34 -36.75
C THR A 373 -4.63 -34.13 -37.75
N ALA A 374 -4.38 -35.41 -37.51
CA ALA A 374 -3.65 -36.29 -38.44
C ALA A 374 -4.32 -36.47 -39.81
N ALA A 375 -5.63 -36.23 -39.90
CA ALA A 375 -6.43 -36.37 -41.11
C ALA A 375 -6.69 -35.04 -41.84
N ARG A 376 -6.17 -33.92 -41.35
CA ARG A 376 -6.35 -32.61 -41.99
C ARG A 376 -5.69 -32.59 -43.36
N ASP A 377 -6.37 -31.95 -44.31
CA ASP A 377 -5.93 -31.77 -45.68
C ASP A 377 -4.50 -31.25 -45.77
N PHE A 378 -4.14 -30.25 -44.96
CA PHE A 378 -2.77 -29.75 -44.90
C PHE A 378 -1.76 -30.86 -44.62
N ILE A 379 -1.98 -31.69 -43.61
CA ILE A 379 -1.10 -32.83 -43.28
C ILE A 379 -1.08 -33.84 -44.43
N ARG A 380 -2.27 -34.20 -44.97
CA ARG A 380 -2.39 -35.19 -46.04
C ARG A 380 -1.71 -34.80 -47.34
N TYR A 381 -1.69 -33.52 -47.68
CA TYR A 381 -1.10 -33.03 -48.93
C TYR A 381 0.42 -32.90 -48.87
N HIS A 382 1.03 -32.90 -47.68
CA HIS A 382 2.49 -32.75 -47.51
C HIS A 382 3.20 -34.09 -47.26
N ILE A 383 2.46 -35.20 -47.28
CA ILE A 383 3.01 -36.53 -46.97
C ILE A 383 2.73 -37.51 -48.13
N PHE A 384 3.77 -38.22 -48.58
CA PHE A 384 3.63 -39.30 -49.55
C PHE A 384 2.90 -40.49 -48.94
N ASN A 385 1.93 -41.11 -49.64
CA ASN A 385 1.10 -42.21 -49.11
C ASN A 385 0.25 -41.83 -47.87
N SER A 386 -0.26 -40.59 -47.87
CA SER A 386 -0.90 -39.96 -46.71
C SER A 386 -2.07 -40.72 -46.11
N GLU A 387 -2.85 -41.47 -46.90
CA GLU A 387 -3.99 -42.24 -46.37
C GLU A 387 -3.55 -43.32 -45.38
N SER A 388 -2.51 -44.09 -45.71
CA SER A 388 -1.98 -45.13 -44.83
C SER A 388 -1.37 -44.54 -43.56
N ILE A 389 -0.63 -43.44 -43.67
CA ILE A 389 0.06 -42.80 -42.53
C ILE A 389 -0.93 -42.14 -41.60
N THR A 390 -1.91 -41.42 -42.16
CA THR A 390 -2.96 -40.81 -41.37
C THR A 390 -3.68 -41.88 -40.56
N GLU A 391 -4.01 -43.03 -41.15
CA GLU A 391 -4.67 -44.12 -40.40
C GLU A 391 -3.75 -44.74 -39.34
N SER A 392 -2.46 -44.97 -39.64
CA SER A 392 -1.51 -45.48 -38.65
C SER A 392 -1.29 -44.49 -37.49
N LEU A 393 -1.13 -43.19 -37.77
CA LEU A 393 -1.04 -42.15 -36.74
C LEU A 393 -2.33 -42.05 -35.93
N ARG A 394 -3.49 -42.18 -36.58
CA ARG A 394 -4.79 -42.18 -35.92
C ARG A 394 -4.83 -43.22 -34.80
N LYS A 395 -4.44 -44.45 -35.13
CA LYS A 395 -4.33 -45.57 -34.19
C LYS A 395 -3.26 -45.35 -33.13
N ALA A 396 -2.09 -44.82 -33.51
CA ALA A 396 -1.02 -44.51 -32.57
C ALA A 396 -1.45 -43.44 -31.54
N PHE A 397 -2.38 -42.56 -31.91
CA PHE A 397 -2.92 -41.52 -31.05
C PHE A 397 -4.18 -41.90 -30.28
N ASP A 398 -4.80 -43.06 -30.53
CA ASP A 398 -5.99 -43.51 -29.80
C ASP A 398 -5.80 -43.48 -28.26
N PRO A 399 -4.65 -43.88 -27.69
CA PRO A 399 -4.44 -43.81 -26.24
C PRO A 399 -4.49 -42.39 -25.63
N PHE A 400 -4.26 -41.34 -26.43
CA PHE A 400 -4.34 -39.95 -25.97
C PHE A 400 -5.79 -39.45 -25.84
N GLU A 401 -6.76 -40.11 -26.46
CA GLU A 401 -8.18 -39.75 -26.36
C GLU A 401 -8.69 -39.95 -24.93
N ASP A 402 -8.36 -41.09 -24.32
CA ASP A 402 -8.66 -41.39 -22.92
C ASP A 402 -8.00 -40.39 -21.98
N LEU A 403 -6.71 -40.09 -22.20
CA LEU A 403 -5.97 -39.11 -21.40
C LEU A 403 -6.60 -37.71 -21.50
N GLY A 404 -6.98 -37.28 -22.71
CA GLY A 404 -7.65 -36.01 -22.92
C GLY A 404 -8.98 -35.92 -22.16
N GLN A 405 -9.76 -37.00 -22.14
CA GLN A 405 -11.02 -37.05 -21.40
C GLN A 405 -10.82 -36.97 -19.87
N ASP A 406 -9.81 -37.65 -19.35
CA ASP A 406 -9.46 -37.61 -17.93
C ASP A 406 -8.92 -36.25 -17.50
N LEU A 407 -8.05 -35.64 -18.32
CA LEU A 407 -7.51 -34.29 -18.08
C LEU A 407 -8.63 -33.25 -18.06
N LYS A 408 -9.58 -33.36 -18.98
CA LYS A 408 -10.75 -32.48 -19.05
C LYS A 408 -11.52 -32.47 -17.73
N ALA A 409 -11.68 -33.63 -17.08
CA ALA A 409 -12.39 -33.71 -15.80
C ALA A 409 -11.66 -32.93 -14.67
N VAL A 410 -10.34 -32.84 -14.71
CA VAL A 410 -9.54 -32.03 -13.79
C VAL A 410 -9.66 -30.54 -14.13
N GLU A 411 -9.48 -30.19 -15.41
CA GLU A 411 -9.58 -28.81 -15.90
C GLU A 411 -10.96 -28.19 -15.62
N ASP A 412 -12.04 -28.93 -15.90
CA ASP A 412 -13.42 -28.49 -15.64
C ASP A 412 -13.64 -28.24 -14.12
N ALA A 413 -13.01 -29.04 -13.24
CA ALA A 413 -13.06 -28.82 -11.79
C ALA A 413 -12.30 -27.56 -11.34
N TRP A 414 -11.29 -27.12 -12.08
CA TRP A 414 -10.45 -25.98 -11.70
C TRP A 414 -10.84 -24.66 -12.38
N GLU A 415 -11.69 -24.70 -13.40
CA GLU A 415 -12.06 -23.54 -14.22
C GLU A 415 -12.70 -22.41 -13.40
N ASN A 416 -13.74 -22.71 -12.62
CA ASN A 416 -14.44 -21.71 -11.80
C ASN A 416 -13.57 -21.17 -10.65
N PRO A 417 -12.90 -22.01 -9.84
CA PRO A 417 -11.98 -21.53 -8.80
C PRO A 417 -10.90 -20.59 -9.35
N SER A 418 -10.40 -20.86 -10.56
CA SER A 418 -9.36 -20.06 -11.20
C SER A 418 -9.81 -18.65 -11.55
N LYS A 419 -11.11 -18.36 -11.60
CA LYS A 419 -11.66 -17.03 -11.92
C LYS A 419 -12.14 -16.26 -10.70
N SER A 420 -12.15 -16.90 -9.53
CA SER A 420 -12.78 -16.34 -8.34
C SER A 420 -11.90 -15.37 -7.55
N LYS A 421 -12.56 -14.44 -6.84
CA LYS A 421 -11.96 -13.54 -5.82
C LYS A 421 -12.01 -14.15 -4.42
N SER A 422 -12.75 -15.25 -4.22
CA SER A 422 -12.93 -15.93 -2.94
C SER A 422 -11.63 -16.26 -2.19
N ILE A 423 -10.57 -16.63 -2.92
CA ILE A 423 -9.28 -17.01 -2.34
C ILE A 423 -8.55 -15.81 -1.73
N ASP A 424 -8.70 -14.62 -2.30
CA ASP A 424 -8.07 -13.41 -1.78
C ASP A 424 -8.70 -13.02 -0.43
N GLU A 425 -10.03 -13.16 -0.30
CA GLU A 425 -10.75 -12.92 0.96
C GLU A 425 -10.37 -13.92 2.05
N ILE A 426 -10.24 -15.21 1.72
CA ILE A 426 -9.75 -16.22 2.67
C ILE A 426 -8.30 -15.95 3.06
N THR A 427 -7.44 -15.58 2.12
CA THR A 427 -6.03 -15.25 2.41
C THR A 427 -5.95 -14.05 3.36
N LYS A 428 -6.80 -13.05 3.15
CA LYS A 428 -6.91 -11.88 4.04
C LYS A 428 -7.35 -12.29 5.44
N ALA A 429 -8.36 -13.15 5.57
CA ALA A 429 -8.79 -13.69 6.86
C ALA A 429 -7.68 -14.46 7.58
N ILE A 430 -6.96 -15.34 6.86
CA ILE A 430 -5.80 -16.07 7.40
C ILE A 430 -4.72 -15.10 7.90
N SER A 431 -4.45 -14.03 7.14
CA SER A 431 -3.46 -13.01 7.50
C SER A 431 -3.86 -12.26 8.78
N LEU A 432 -5.13 -11.89 8.93
CA LEU A 432 -5.66 -11.28 10.16
C LEU A 432 -5.51 -12.23 11.35
N LEU A 433 -5.85 -13.51 11.17
CA LEU A 433 -5.77 -14.53 12.21
C LEU A 433 -4.33 -14.88 12.60
N SER A 434 -3.35 -14.70 11.70
CA SER A 434 -1.94 -14.93 12.03
C SER A 434 -1.45 -14.02 13.18
N VAL A 435 -2.01 -12.80 13.27
CA VAL A 435 -1.67 -11.83 14.33
C VAL A 435 -2.13 -12.32 15.71
N VAL A 436 -3.20 -13.11 15.78
CA VAL A 436 -3.76 -13.63 17.04
C VAL A 436 -2.74 -14.45 17.83
N SER A 437 -1.86 -15.17 17.14
CA SER A 437 -0.76 -15.94 17.78
C SER A 437 0.20 -15.07 18.61
N THR A 438 0.25 -13.76 18.32
CA THR A 438 1.09 -12.79 19.03
C THR A 438 0.36 -12.07 20.16
N ILE A 439 -0.95 -12.28 20.30
CA ILE A 439 -1.79 -11.65 21.31
C ILE A 439 -1.85 -12.60 22.53
N PRO A 440 -1.30 -12.21 23.70
CA PRO A 440 -1.50 -12.96 24.93
C PRO A 440 -2.97 -13.27 25.17
N HIS A 441 -3.27 -14.44 25.75
CA HIS A 441 -4.65 -14.86 25.98
C HIS A 441 -5.41 -13.82 26.82
N SER A 442 -6.34 -13.11 26.17
CA SER A 442 -6.84 -11.81 26.65
C SER A 442 -8.12 -11.93 27.46
N THR A 443 -8.76 -13.10 27.48
CA THR A 443 -10.03 -13.33 28.19
C THR A 443 -9.89 -13.09 29.69
N ASP A 444 -8.83 -13.58 30.31
CA ASP A 444 -8.62 -13.38 31.75
C ASP A 444 -8.30 -11.93 32.10
N LEU A 445 -7.52 -11.25 31.27
CA LEU A 445 -7.29 -9.81 31.44
C LEU A 445 -8.59 -9.02 31.30
N ALA A 446 -9.42 -9.34 30.30
CA ALA A 446 -10.69 -8.66 30.09
C ALA A 446 -11.66 -8.87 31.28
N LYS A 447 -11.67 -10.08 31.88
CA LYS A 447 -12.40 -10.33 33.12
C LYS A 447 -11.87 -9.51 34.30
N LYS A 448 -10.54 -9.41 34.47
CA LYS A 448 -9.92 -8.56 35.51
C LYS A 448 -10.30 -7.08 35.32
N LEU A 449 -10.23 -6.57 34.09
CA LEU A 449 -10.64 -5.20 33.77
C LEU A 449 -12.10 -4.95 34.16
N LYS A 450 -13.01 -5.85 33.78
CA LYS A 450 -14.41 -5.76 34.19
C LYS A 450 -14.57 -5.82 35.71
N ALA A 451 -13.88 -6.75 36.38
CA ALA A 451 -13.97 -6.91 37.83
C ALA A 451 -13.57 -5.65 38.61
N CYS A 452 -12.61 -4.86 38.10
CA CYS A 452 -12.24 -3.58 38.71
C CYS A 452 -13.39 -2.55 38.70
N GLN A 453 -14.35 -2.68 37.78
CA GLN A 453 -15.51 -1.80 37.70
C GLN A 453 -16.72 -2.31 38.49
N ASP A 454 -16.82 -3.60 38.78
CA ASP A 454 -18.00 -4.20 39.43
C ASP A 454 -18.43 -3.49 40.73
N PRO A 455 -17.52 -2.97 41.58
CA PRO A 455 -17.90 -2.18 42.77
C PRO A 455 -18.46 -0.78 42.48
N VAL A 456 -18.37 -0.27 41.25
CA VAL A 456 -18.73 1.10 40.89
C VAL A 456 -20.24 1.23 40.65
N ASP A 457 -20.98 1.51 41.73
CA ASP A 457 -22.44 1.66 41.68
C ASP A 457 -22.89 2.94 40.95
N ARG A 458 -22.12 4.03 41.07
CA ARG A 458 -22.42 5.34 40.48
C ARG A 458 -21.15 6.10 40.14
N TYR A 459 -21.12 6.69 38.94
CA TYR A 459 -20.05 7.60 38.53
C TYR A 459 -20.36 9.02 39.02
N PRO A 460 -19.33 9.81 39.37
CA PRO A 460 -19.50 11.23 39.66
C PRO A 460 -20.23 11.95 38.52
N LYS A 461 -21.14 12.85 38.85
CA LYS A 461 -21.86 13.69 37.87
C LYS A 461 -21.42 15.16 37.90
N ILE A 462 -20.40 15.47 38.70
CA ILE A 462 -19.87 16.82 38.84
C ILE A 462 -19.22 17.29 37.53
N GLY A 463 -19.50 18.53 37.13
CA GLY A 463 -18.99 19.14 35.90
C GLY A 463 -17.60 19.73 36.11
N ILE A 464 -16.78 19.75 35.05
CA ILE A 464 -15.36 20.17 35.09
C ILE A 464 -15.16 21.70 34.93
N LYS A 465 -16.24 22.45 34.71
CA LYS A 465 -16.20 23.87 34.33
C LYS A 465 -15.33 24.73 35.25
N ALA A 466 -15.39 24.53 36.57
CA ALA A 466 -14.58 25.28 37.52
C ALA A 466 -13.07 25.03 37.35
N VAL A 467 -12.68 23.80 37.01
CA VAL A 467 -11.29 23.44 36.72
C VAL A 467 -10.83 24.07 35.40
N ASP A 468 -11.69 24.07 34.37
CA ASP A 468 -11.39 24.74 33.09
C ASP A 468 -11.19 26.25 33.29
N GLU A 469 -12.08 26.90 34.04
CA GLU A 469 -11.98 28.33 34.36
C GLU A 469 -10.70 28.63 35.16
N LEU A 470 -10.38 27.82 36.17
CA LEU A 470 -9.13 27.95 36.90
C LEU A 470 -7.91 27.75 36.00
N ASN A 471 -7.93 26.76 35.11
CA ASN A 471 -6.83 26.50 34.17
C ASN A 471 -6.55 27.72 33.29
N VAL A 472 -7.59 28.40 32.80
CA VAL A 472 -7.43 29.65 32.03
C VAL A 472 -6.78 30.74 32.90
N LEU A 473 -7.24 30.91 34.14
CA LEU A 473 -6.68 31.91 35.05
C LEU A 473 -5.22 31.65 35.40
N VAL A 474 -4.86 30.41 35.71
CA VAL A 474 -3.48 29.99 36.02
C VAL A 474 -2.57 30.18 34.80
N ASN A 475 -3.03 29.83 33.61
CA ASN A 475 -2.26 30.05 32.38
C ASN A 475 -2.06 31.53 32.08
N ASN A 476 -3.07 32.38 32.31
CA ASN A 476 -2.93 33.82 32.16
C ASN A 476 -1.88 34.39 33.13
N LEU A 477 -1.93 33.99 34.41
CA LEU A 477 -0.93 34.36 35.40
C LEU A 477 0.47 33.94 34.97
N LYS A 478 0.64 32.69 34.53
CA LYS A 478 1.91 32.13 34.04
C LYS A 478 2.46 32.91 32.84
N ILE A 479 1.61 33.29 31.89
CA ILE A 479 2.00 34.09 30.72
C ILE A 479 2.51 35.47 31.17
N GLU A 480 1.80 36.14 32.07
CA GLU A 480 2.20 37.46 32.57
C GLU A 480 3.52 37.41 33.36
N LEU A 481 3.70 36.43 34.24
CA LEU A 481 4.95 36.27 35.00
C LEU A 481 6.16 35.95 34.10
N LYS A 482 5.95 35.23 32.99
CA LYS A 482 7.01 34.93 32.01
C LYS A 482 7.50 36.15 31.23
N LYS A 483 6.76 37.27 31.24
CA LYS A 483 7.24 38.55 30.66
C LYS A 483 8.37 39.18 31.47
N ILE A 484 8.51 38.81 32.74
CA ILE A 484 9.64 39.27 33.56
C ILE A 484 10.93 38.71 32.96
N SER A 485 11.81 39.62 32.56
CA SER A 485 13.13 39.32 32.02
C SER A 485 13.98 38.55 33.04
N LYS A 486 14.95 37.78 32.55
CA LYS A 486 15.93 37.09 33.39
C LYS A 486 17.02 38.03 33.92
N PHE A 487 17.12 39.25 33.39
CA PHE A 487 18.15 40.23 33.76
C PHE A 487 19.59 39.69 33.61
N GLU A 488 19.86 38.79 32.67
CA GLU A 488 21.18 38.15 32.49
C GLU A 488 22.32 39.17 32.24
N TYR A 489 22.00 40.36 31.73
CA TYR A 489 22.96 41.44 31.44
C TYR A 489 23.17 42.43 32.61
N ILE A 490 22.36 42.37 33.67
CA ILE A 490 22.34 43.42 34.71
C ILE A 490 23.62 43.48 35.54
N SER A 491 24.41 42.39 35.56
CA SER A 491 25.74 42.33 36.17
C SER A 491 26.75 43.30 35.54
N LYS A 492 26.50 43.77 34.32
CA LYS A 492 27.30 44.84 33.70
C LYS A 492 27.00 46.23 34.27
N LEU A 493 25.87 46.37 34.97
CA LEU A 493 25.36 47.63 35.52
C LEU A 493 25.58 47.74 37.03
N THR A 494 26.12 46.70 37.67
CA THR A 494 26.50 46.72 39.10
C THR A 494 27.78 47.52 39.34
N ASP A 495 28.64 47.63 38.31
CA ASP A 495 29.85 48.46 38.29
C ASP A 495 29.95 49.20 36.95
N LEU A 496 29.62 50.49 36.97
CA LEU A 496 29.69 51.41 35.83
C LEU A 496 30.96 52.26 35.87
N LYS A 497 31.99 51.89 36.63
CA LYS A 497 33.24 52.68 36.72
C LYS A 497 33.83 53.04 35.37
N VAL A 498 33.92 52.09 34.44
CA VAL A 498 34.45 52.34 33.08
C VAL A 498 33.65 53.42 32.34
N HIS A 499 32.32 53.37 32.44
CA HIS A 499 31.44 54.36 31.83
C HIS A 499 31.54 55.71 32.57
N LYS A 500 31.60 55.72 33.89
CA LYS A 500 31.78 56.94 34.68
C LYS A 500 33.10 57.65 34.38
N ASP A 501 34.20 56.89 34.25
CA ASP A 501 35.51 57.44 33.91
C ASP A 501 35.50 58.10 32.52
N GLU A 502 34.69 57.59 31.59
CA GLU A 502 34.48 58.17 30.25
C GLU A 502 33.83 59.56 30.31
N PHE A 503 32.89 59.79 31.22
CA PHE A 503 32.20 61.08 31.41
C PHE A 503 32.87 62.01 32.44
N SER A 504 34.06 61.65 32.96
CA SER A 504 34.75 62.42 33.99
C SER A 504 35.68 63.49 33.39
N LEU A 505 35.23 64.75 33.42
CA LEU A 505 36.01 65.92 32.99
C LEU A 505 36.63 66.71 34.16
N GLU A 506 36.19 66.44 35.39
CA GLU A 506 36.59 67.19 36.59
C GLU A 506 38.08 67.04 36.93
N GLY A 507 38.72 68.14 37.35
CA GLY A 507 40.13 68.15 37.80
C GLY A 507 41.17 68.05 36.69
N LYS A 508 40.76 68.03 35.42
CA LYS A 508 41.67 68.01 34.25
C LYS A 508 41.99 69.42 33.76
N PRO A 509 43.16 69.67 33.14
CA PRO A 509 43.43 70.93 32.43
C PRO A 509 42.38 71.19 31.34
N GLN A 510 42.03 72.46 31.10
CA GLN A 510 40.99 72.85 30.14
C GLN A 510 41.21 72.27 28.73
N GLU A 511 42.46 72.23 28.25
CA GLU A 511 42.80 71.63 26.95
C GLU A 511 42.44 70.13 26.88
N ASP A 512 42.63 69.40 27.98
CA ASP A 512 42.28 67.98 28.07
C ASP A 512 40.77 67.78 28.25
N GLN A 513 40.08 68.72 28.93
CA GLN A 513 38.62 68.70 29.03
C GLN A 513 37.97 68.85 27.66
N ILE A 514 38.44 69.79 26.83
CA ILE A 514 37.93 70.00 25.47
C ILE A 514 38.13 68.74 24.60
N LYS A 515 39.31 68.13 24.65
CA LYS A 515 39.59 66.88 23.89
C LYS A 515 38.69 65.73 24.32
N LEU A 516 38.50 65.53 25.62
CA LEU A 516 37.66 64.45 26.15
C LEU A 516 36.17 64.72 25.91
N ALA A 517 35.72 65.96 26.07
CA ALA A 517 34.37 66.40 25.75
C ALA A 517 34.05 66.19 24.27
N GLN A 518 34.98 66.46 23.36
CA GLN A 518 34.82 66.16 21.94
C GLN A 518 34.62 64.66 21.69
N ILE A 519 35.41 63.80 22.36
CA ILE A 519 35.24 62.33 22.27
C ILE A 519 33.84 61.89 22.73
N ILE A 520 33.33 62.48 23.82
CA ILE A 520 31.97 62.21 24.32
C ILE A 520 30.92 62.63 23.29
N LEU A 521 31.02 63.83 22.69
CA LEU A 521 30.06 64.30 21.68
C LEU A 521 30.16 63.57 20.34
N ASP A 522 31.35 63.11 19.94
CA ASP A 522 31.50 62.27 18.76
C ASP A 522 30.75 60.94 18.94
N LYS A 523 30.66 60.45 20.18
CA LYS A 523 30.06 59.15 20.52
C LYS A 523 28.57 59.23 20.89
N TYR A 524 28.13 60.30 21.55
CA TYR A 524 26.77 60.46 22.11
C TYR A 524 26.07 61.77 21.70
N GLY A 525 26.76 62.65 20.96
CA GLY A 525 26.27 63.96 20.56
C GLY A 525 25.61 63.97 19.17
N PRO A 526 25.42 65.16 18.55
CA PRO A 526 24.66 65.31 17.31
C PRO A 526 25.25 64.55 16.11
N SER A 527 26.56 64.28 16.15
CA SER A 527 27.30 63.56 15.10
C SER A 527 27.21 62.03 15.22
N GLN A 528 26.52 61.52 16.25
CA GLN A 528 26.39 60.08 16.48
C GLN A 528 25.64 59.39 15.32
N GLN A 529 26.26 58.38 14.70
CA GLN A 529 25.65 57.62 13.60
C GLN A 529 24.94 56.36 14.07
N THR A 530 25.34 55.79 15.21
CA THR A 530 24.80 54.52 15.73
C THR A 530 24.68 54.57 17.24
N VAL A 531 23.57 54.04 17.77
CA VAL A 531 23.33 53.85 19.20
C VAL A 531 24.43 52.96 19.79
N THR A 532 25.00 53.38 20.91
CA THR A 532 26.07 52.63 21.58
C THR A 532 25.54 51.37 22.27
N SER A 533 26.43 50.43 22.58
CA SER A 533 26.09 49.26 23.40
C SER A 533 25.56 49.66 24.78
N PHE A 534 26.11 50.73 25.36
CA PHE A 534 25.68 51.25 26.66
C PHE A 534 24.27 51.83 26.61
N GLU A 535 23.94 52.64 25.60
CA GLU A 535 22.58 53.17 25.41
C GLU A 535 21.55 52.06 25.14
N THR A 536 21.99 51.00 24.44
CA THR A 536 21.18 49.80 24.25
C THR A 536 20.89 49.11 25.58
N GLU A 537 21.91 48.89 26.43
CA GLU A 537 21.76 48.30 27.76
C GLU A 537 20.87 49.16 28.68
N VAL A 538 21.00 50.49 28.65
CA VAL A 538 20.14 51.44 29.37
C VAL A 538 18.69 51.35 28.90
N THR A 539 18.45 51.27 27.59
CA THR A 539 17.10 51.15 27.03
C THR A 539 16.48 49.80 27.36
N THR A 540 17.23 48.69 27.21
CA THR A 540 16.75 47.36 27.59
C THR A 540 16.40 47.29 29.07
N LEU A 541 17.22 47.87 29.95
CA LEU A 541 16.91 47.92 31.39
C LEU A 541 15.63 48.73 31.66
N LEU A 542 15.43 49.86 30.96
CA LEU A 542 14.23 50.66 31.11
C LEU A 542 12.96 49.88 30.71
N ASP A 543 13.02 49.14 29.60
CA ASP A 543 11.90 48.34 29.09
C ASP A 543 11.59 47.15 30.02
N ASP A 544 12.63 46.45 30.49
CA ASP A 544 12.49 45.34 31.44
C ASP A 544 11.88 45.82 32.77
N LEU A 545 12.37 46.94 33.33
CA LEU A 545 11.82 47.51 34.56
C LEU A 545 10.39 48.01 34.39
N THR A 546 10.06 48.57 33.22
CA THR A 546 8.69 48.96 32.89
C THR A 546 7.76 47.75 32.82
N THR A 547 8.25 46.65 32.25
CA THR A 547 7.53 45.38 32.21
C THR A 547 7.30 44.83 33.62
N VAL A 548 8.33 44.79 34.46
CA VAL A 548 8.20 44.35 35.86
C VAL A 548 7.20 45.20 36.63
N GLU A 549 7.28 46.53 36.54
CA GLU A 549 6.34 47.44 37.21
C GLU A 549 4.89 47.20 36.74
N THR A 550 4.68 46.99 35.44
CA THR A 550 3.37 46.68 34.85
C THR A 550 2.83 45.35 35.36
N VAL A 551 3.66 44.30 35.37
CA VAL A 551 3.29 42.98 35.89
C VAL A 551 2.88 43.10 37.36
N ILE A 552 3.70 43.75 38.19
CA ILE A 552 3.40 44.00 39.61
C ILE A 552 2.07 44.75 39.77
N GLY A 553 1.81 45.75 38.93
CA GLY A 553 0.55 46.50 38.93
C GLY A 553 -0.67 45.65 38.60
N ASN A 554 -0.52 44.66 37.71
CA ASN A 554 -1.60 43.77 37.27
C ASN A 554 -1.84 42.58 38.22
N LEU A 555 -0.87 42.24 39.08
CA LEU A 555 -0.98 41.07 39.98
C LEU A 555 -2.29 41.01 40.77
N PRO A 556 -2.78 42.10 41.43
CA PRO A 556 -4.02 42.02 42.20
C PRO A 556 -5.23 41.57 41.37
N ASN A 557 -5.29 41.96 40.10
CA ASN A 557 -6.38 41.56 39.19
C ASN A 557 -6.25 40.11 38.72
N LEU A 558 -5.02 39.63 38.53
CA LEU A 558 -4.75 38.25 38.10
C LEU A 558 -4.99 37.25 39.24
N THR A 559 -4.61 37.60 40.47
CA THR A 559 -4.69 36.68 41.61
C THR A 559 -6.03 36.70 42.32
N SER A 560 -6.77 37.82 42.33
CA SER A 560 -8.06 37.90 43.04
C SER A 560 -9.15 37.00 42.44
N GLN A 561 -8.99 36.63 41.17
CA GLN A 561 -9.88 35.73 40.46
C GLN A 561 -9.55 34.26 40.70
N ILE A 562 -8.36 33.95 41.21
CA ILE A 562 -7.94 32.57 41.50
C ILE A 562 -8.54 32.16 42.84
N ASP A 563 -9.63 31.42 42.76
CA ASP A 563 -10.32 30.82 43.90
C ASP A 563 -10.40 29.31 43.70
N LEU A 564 -9.93 28.55 44.69
CA LEU A 564 -9.96 27.09 44.66
C LEU A 564 -11.27 26.52 45.20
N GLN A 565 -12.17 27.31 45.80
CA GLN A 565 -13.37 26.80 46.45
C GLN A 565 -14.21 25.92 45.51
N LEU A 566 -14.49 26.39 44.29
CA LEU A 566 -15.27 25.61 43.31
C LEU A 566 -14.51 24.38 42.77
N VAL A 567 -13.18 24.42 42.78
CA VAL A 567 -12.34 23.28 42.40
C VAL A 567 -12.25 22.25 43.54
N GLU A 568 -12.29 22.69 44.79
CA GLU A 568 -12.46 21.83 45.96
C GLU A 568 -13.83 21.15 45.97
N GLU A 569 -14.88 21.84 45.53
CA GLU A 569 -16.20 21.23 45.31
C GLU A 569 -16.14 20.16 44.21
N TYR A 570 -15.42 20.42 43.12
CA TYR A 570 -15.16 19.41 42.07
C TYR A 570 -14.49 18.17 42.64
N HIS A 571 -13.34 18.37 43.30
CA HIS A 571 -12.54 17.31 43.91
C HIS A 571 -13.36 16.49 44.92
N SER A 572 -14.06 17.17 45.83
CA SER A 572 -14.93 16.55 46.82
C SER A 572 -16.06 15.75 46.16
N GLY A 573 -16.65 16.28 45.08
CA GLY A 573 -17.71 15.61 44.33
C GLY A 573 -17.24 14.32 43.65
N VAL A 574 -16.01 14.28 43.14
CA VAL A 574 -15.40 13.05 42.62
C VAL A 574 -15.03 12.10 43.75
N ASN A 575 -14.37 12.62 44.80
CA ASN A 575 -13.87 11.85 45.94
C ASN A 575 -14.96 11.21 46.80
N TYR A 576 -16.18 11.77 46.79
CA TYR A 576 -17.34 11.17 47.45
C TYR A 576 -17.68 9.76 46.92
N SER A 577 -17.30 9.45 45.68
CA SER A 577 -17.52 8.13 45.07
C SER A 577 -16.32 7.22 45.30
N SER A 578 -16.11 6.74 46.53
CA SER A 578 -14.93 5.95 46.92
C SER A 578 -14.71 4.72 46.02
N ASN A 579 -15.78 3.98 45.69
CA ASN A 579 -15.68 2.80 44.82
C ASN A 579 -15.22 3.15 43.40
N TYR A 580 -15.54 4.36 42.90
CA TYR A 580 -15.05 4.84 41.61
C TYR A 580 -13.54 5.11 41.63
N LEU A 581 -13.02 5.68 42.72
CA LEU A 581 -11.57 5.85 42.86
C LEU A 581 -10.84 4.51 43.10
N ASP A 582 -11.47 3.57 43.80
CA ASP A 582 -10.91 2.23 44.00
C ASP A 582 -10.81 1.42 42.70
N MET A 583 -11.63 1.72 41.68
CA MET A 583 -11.44 1.19 40.33
C MET A 583 -10.07 1.55 39.76
N TYR A 584 -9.59 2.80 39.92
CA TYR A 584 -8.25 3.18 39.47
C TYR A 584 -7.16 2.42 40.20
N LYS A 585 -7.29 2.23 41.52
CA LYS A 585 -6.34 1.41 42.30
C LYS A 585 -6.32 -0.04 41.81
N CYS A 586 -7.49 -0.63 41.55
CA CYS A 586 -7.61 -1.96 41.01
C CYS A 586 -6.95 -2.08 39.63
N LEU A 587 -7.24 -1.13 38.71
CA LEU A 587 -6.64 -1.10 37.37
C LEU A 587 -5.12 -0.94 37.44
N ALA A 588 -4.60 -0.07 38.31
CA ALA A 588 -3.17 0.11 38.52
C ALA A 588 -2.47 -1.15 39.04
N GLY A 589 -3.19 -2.02 39.75
CA GLY A 589 -2.69 -3.31 40.24
C GLY A 589 -2.57 -4.40 39.17
N ILE A 590 -3.04 -4.16 37.94
CA ILE A 590 -2.93 -5.11 36.82
C ILE A 590 -1.57 -4.92 36.13
N SER A 591 -0.64 -5.83 36.41
CA SER A 591 0.77 -5.78 35.96
C SER A 591 1.01 -6.00 34.46
N GLU A 592 0.02 -6.48 33.72
CA GLU A 592 0.13 -6.81 32.31
C GLU A 592 0.25 -5.53 31.45
N ASP A 593 1.46 -5.15 31.03
CA ASP A 593 1.74 -3.90 30.26
C ASP A 593 1.37 -3.98 28.76
N THR A 594 0.74 -5.07 28.33
CA THR A 594 0.25 -5.21 26.96
C THR A 594 -1.19 -4.67 26.86
N SER A 595 -1.61 -4.31 25.63
CA SER A 595 -3.03 -4.02 25.29
C SER A 595 -3.68 -5.18 24.51
N PRO A 596 -3.69 -6.43 25.01
CA PRO A 596 -4.13 -7.59 24.24
C PRO A 596 -5.66 -7.61 24.09
N VAL A 597 -6.42 -7.00 25.01
CA VAL A 597 -7.89 -6.97 24.92
C VAL A 597 -8.32 -6.07 23.76
N LYS A 598 -7.76 -4.87 23.67
CA LYS A 598 -7.99 -3.96 22.55
C LYS A 598 -7.62 -4.60 21.21
N LYS A 599 -6.41 -5.19 21.12
CA LYS A 599 -5.96 -5.86 19.89
C LYS A 599 -6.89 -7.02 19.48
N MET A 600 -7.34 -7.82 20.45
CA MET A 600 -8.29 -8.91 20.19
C MET A 600 -9.63 -8.38 19.64
N ILE A 601 -10.17 -7.32 20.24
CA ILE A 601 -11.42 -6.69 19.77
C ILE A 601 -11.24 -6.09 18.38
N GLU A 602 -10.10 -5.47 18.06
CA GLU A 602 -9.79 -4.96 16.72
C GLU A 602 -9.77 -6.08 15.69
N VAL A 603 -9.07 -7.19 15.95
CA VAL A 603 -9.09 -8.38 15.08
C VAL A 603 -10.50 -8.90 14.88
N LEU A 604 -11.27 -9.07 15.95
CA LEU A 604 -12.66 -9.54 15.90
C LEU A 604 -13.54 -8.62 15.04
N ARG A 605 -13.39 -7.30 15.17
CA ARG A 605 -14.13 -6.31 14.36
C ARG A 605 -13.74 -6.37 12.89
N ASP A 606 -12.47 -6.56 12.58
CA ASP A 606 -12.00 -6.65 11.19
C ASP A 606 -12.38 -7.97 10.54
N LEU A 607 -12.40 -9.07 11.30
CA LEU A 607 -12.99 -10.33 10.85
C LEU A 607 -14.47 -10.12 10.49
N ARG A 608 -15.29 -9.51 11.35
CA ARG A 608 -16.73 -9.25 11.07
C ARG A 608 -16.97 -8.38 9.83
N LYS A 609 -16.01 -7.57 9.38
CA LYS A 609 -16.09 -6.79 8.14
C LYS A 609 -15.71 -7.59 6.89
N THR A 610 -15.10 -8.75 7.06
CA THR A 610 -14.69 -9.62 5.96
C THR A 610 -15.93 -10.32 5.39
N SER A 611 -16.01 -10.42 4.07
CA SER A 611 -17.10 -11.11 3.38
C SER A 611 -16.55 -12.26 2.57
N ILE A 612 -17.12 -13.44 2.74
CA ILE A 612 -16.79 -14.62 1.94
C ILE A 612 -17.98 -14.89 1.01
N PRO A 613 -17.79 -14.85 -0.32
CA PRO A 613 -18.82 -15.22 -1.28
C PRO A 613 -19.41 -16.61 -0.98
N SER A 614 -20.71 -16.80 -1.25
CA SER A 614 -21.38 -18.07 -0.95
C SER A 614 -20.85 -19.25 -1.80
N GLU A 615 -20.22 -18.92 -2.92
CA GLU A 615 -19.60 -19.82 -3.89
C GLU A 615 -18.24 -20.34 -3.41
N THR A 616 -17.58 -19.63 -2.48
CA THR A 616 -16.21 -19.93 -2.05
C THR A 616 -16.04 -21.39 -1.62
N ARG A 617 -16.95 -21.90 -0.77
CA ARG A 617 -16.87 -23.29 -0.31
C ARG A 617 -16.92 -24.28 -1.47
N ARG A 618 -17.82 -24.08 -2.45
CA ARG A 618 -17.96 -24.94 -3.64
C ARG A 618 -16.70 -24.91 -4.50
N GLU A 619 -16.00 -23.78 -4.58
CA GLU A 619 -14.77 -23.64 -5.34
C GLU A 619 -13.61 -24.45 -4.71
N PHE A 620 -13.43 -24.38 -3.39
CA PHE A 620 -12.46 -25.20 -2.67
C PHE A 620 -12.81 -26.69 -2.77
N GLU A 621 -14.10 -27.02 -2.66
CA GLU A 621 -14.61 -28.38 -2.83
C GLU A 621 -14.26 -28.94 -4.21
N SER A 622 -14.40 -28.15 -5.26
CA SER A 622 -14.07 -28.57 -6.62
C SER A 622 -12.59 -28.95 -6.78
N ILE A 623 -11.68 -28.16 -6.20
CA ILE A 623 -10.23 -28.47 -6.23
C ILE A 623 -9.92 -29.71 -5.41
N ILE A 624 -10.46 -29.84 -4.19
CA ILE A 624 -10.19 -30.99 -3.33
C ILE A 624 -10.76 -32.28 -3.93
N ASN A 625 -11.95 -32.23 -4.52
CA ASN A 625 -12.59 -33.38 -5.16
C ASN A 625 -11.88 -33.82 -6.44
N SER A 626 -11.10 -32.94 -7.07
CA SER A 626 -10.32 -33.26 -8.28
C SER A 626 -9.23 -34.32 -8.06
N LYS A 627 -8.86 -34.63 -6.80
CA LYS A 627 -7.85 -35.66 -6.47
C LYS A 627 -8.11 -37.01 -7.12
N ARG A 628 -9.38 -37.44 -7.17
CA ARG A 628 -9.74 -38.71 -7.81
C ARG A 628 -9.44 -38.65 -9.31
N SER A 629 -9.87 -37.57 -9.96
CA SER A 629 -9.63 -37.33 -11.39
C SER A 629 -8.13 -37.23 -11.69
N LEU A 630 -7.34 -36.56 -10.82
CA LEU A 630 -5.88 -36.50 -10.94
C LEU A 630 -5.22 -37.89 -10.87
N ASN A 631 -5.67 -38.76 -9.96
CA ASN A 631 -5.18 -40.13 -9.89
C ASN A 631 -5.56 -40.94 -11.14
N THR A 632 -6.75 -40.71 -11.69
CA THR A 632 -7.15 -41.32 -12.98
C THR A 632 -6.25 -40.84 -14.10
N VAL A 633 -6.02 -39.53 -14.24
CA VAL A 633 -5.09 -38.94 -15.21
C VAL A 633 -3.70 -39.57 -15.10
N LYS A 634 -3.16 -39.67 -13.87
CA LYS A 634 -1.86 -40.30 -13.63
C LYS A 634 -1.84 -41.75 -14.11
N THR A 635 -2.86 -42.53 -13.74
CA THR A 635 -2.99 -43.94 -14.16
C THR A 635 -3.11 -44.08 -15.68
N THR A 636 -3.87 -43.21 -16.33
CA THR A 636 -4.05 -43.22 -17.79
C THR A 636 -2.77 -42.82 -18.51
N ALA A 637 -2.06 -41.81 -18.03
CA ALA A 637 -0.77 -41.41 -18.58
C ALA A 637 0.33 -42.47 -18.34
N GLU A 638 0.29 -43.23 -17.23
CA GLU A 638 1.17 -44.38 -17.02
C GLU A 638 0.96 -45.51 -18.04
N LYS A 639 -0.27 -45.70 -18.54
CA LYS A 639 -0.55 -46.69 -19.59
C LYS A 639 0.13 -46.32 -20.90
N LEU A 640 0.30 -45.03 -21.21
CA LEU A 640 0.98 -44.58 -22.43
C LEU A 640 2.42 -45.12 -22.51
N LYS A 641 3.10 -45.29 -21.36
CA LYS A 641 4.45 -45.86 -21.30
C LYS A 641 4.55 -47.30 -21.82
N LYS A 642 3.44 -48.02 -21.83
CA LYS A 642 3.36 -49.47 -22.08
C LYS A 642 2.72 -49.80 -23.43
N VAL A 643 2.47 -48.81 -24.28
CA VAL A 643 1.83 -49.03 -25.59
C VAL A 643 2.89 -49.52 -26.58
N GLU A 644 2.77 -50.78 -26.98
CA GLU A 644 3.72 -51.46 -27.89
C GLU A 644 3.05 -51.94 -29.19
N THR A 645 2.00 -51.24 -29.66
CA THR A 645 1.40 -51.55 -30.96
C THR A 645 2.38 -51.24 -32.08
N ILE A 646 2.26 -51.94 -33.22
CA ILE A 646 3.15 -51.76 -34.37
C ILE A 646 3.16 -50.30 -34.84
N GLU A 647 2.00 -49.65 -34.84
CA GLU A 647 1.89 -48.23 -35.21
C GLU A 647 2.69 -47.33 -34.25
N VAL A 648 2.66 -47.59 -32.94
CA VAL A 648 3.38 -46.80 -31.94
C VAL A 648 4.88 -47.07 -31.98
N THR A 649 5.31 -48.33 -32.07
CA THR A 649 6.73 -48.68 -32.11
C THR A 649 7.39 -48.14 -33.37
N THR A 650 6.74 -48.28 -34.53
CA THR A 650 7.25 -47.76 -35.80
C THR A 650 7.33 -46.23 -35.78
N MET A 651 6.32 -45.56 -35.20
CA MET A 651 6.32 -44.09 -35.04
C MET A 651 7.49 -43.63 -34.18
N MET A 652 7.71 -44.28 -33.03
CA MET A 652 8.83 -43.95 -32.14
C MET A 652 10.19 -44.18 -32.80
N ASP A 653 10.36 -45.31 -33.50
CA ASP A 653 11.63 -45.64 -34.16
C ASP A 653 11.95 -44.68 -35.30
N SER A 654 10.94 -44.25 -36.06
CA SER A 654 11.12 -43.21 -37.07
C SER A 654 11.47 -41.86 -36.47
N PHE A 655 10.84 -41.48 -35.36
CA PHE A 655 11.16 -40.21 -34.70
C PHE A 655 12.57 -40.19 -34.11
N LYS A 656 12.98 -41.27 -33.41
CA LYS A 656 14.33 -41.40 -32.82
C LYS A 656 15.46 -41.43 -33.85
N SER A 657 15.17 -41.77 -35.10
CA SER A 657 16.16 -41.78 -36.18
C SER A 657 16.65 -40.38 -36.57
N ILE A 658 15.94 -39.34 -36.11
CA ILE A 658 16.22 -37.95 -36.46
C ILE A 658 17.17 -37.33 -35.44
N GLU A 659 18.14 -36.56 -35.93
CA GLU A 659 19.06 -35.84 -35.07
C GLU A 659 18.34 -34.80 -34.20
N ALA A 660 18.63 -34.83 -32.89
CA ALA A 660 18.00 -34.00 -31.87
C ALA A 660 16.46 -34.07 -31.92
N TYR A 661 15.92 -35.31 -31.98
CA TYR A 661 14.49 -35.57 -32.03
C TYR A 661 13.73 -35.03 -30.80
N ASP A 662 14.40 -35.03 -29.65
CA ASP A 662 13.92 -34.57 -28.35
C ASP A 662 13.58 -33.07 -28.33
N SER A 663 14.27 -32.26 -29.14
CA SER A 663 14.02 -30.81 -29.21
C SER A 663 12.97 -30.40 -30.26
N ILE A 664 12.60 -31.30 -31.19
CA ILE A 664 11.75 -30.96 -32.35
C ILE A 664 10.41 -30.37 -31.89
N SER A 665 9.74 -31.08 -30.97
CA SER A 665 8.42 -30.74 -30.48
C SER A 665 8.40 -29.45 -29.68
N TYR A 666 9.39 -29.23 -28.81
CA TYR A 666 9.53 -27.98 -28.06
C TYR A 666 9.75 -26.79 -29.02
N ASN A 667 10.75 -26.91 -29.91
CA ASN A 667 11.13 -25.84 -30.83
C ASN A 667 9.97 -25.46 -31.77
N LEU A 668 9.31 -26.46 -32.37
CA LEU A 668 8.17 -26.21 -33.25
C LEU A 668 6.98 -25.65 -32.47
N GLY A 669 6.66 -26.24 -31.32
CA GLY A 669 5.56 -25.79 -30.46
C GLY A 669 5.72 -24.33 -30.04
N MET A 670 6.88 -23.94 -29.54
CA MET A 670 7.16 -22.56 -29.11
C MET A 670 7.03 -21.55 -30.25
N GLY A 671 7.62 -21.83 -31.43
CA GLY A 671 7.49 -20.94 -32.58
C GLY A 671 6.03 -20.77 -33.02
N VAL A 672 5.26 -21.85 -33.02
CA VAL A 672 3.85 -21.84 -33.40
C VAL A 672 2.97 -21.12 -32.37
N GLN A 673 3.27 -21.25 -31.07
CA GLN A 673 2.63 -20.42 -30.05
C GLN A 673 2.88 -18.93 -30.30
N GLY A 674 4.08 -18.56 -30.72
CA GLY A 674 4.39 -17.18 -31.09
C GLY A 674 3.57 -16.69 -32.28
N LEU A 675 3.32 -17.54 -33.28
CA LEU A 675 2.43 -17.20 -34.40
C LEU A 675 0.97 -17.04 -33.95
N ALA A 676 0.49 -17.93 -33.06
CA ALA A 676 -0.85 -17.87 -32.49
C ALA A 676 -1.04 -16.62 -31.61
N ALA A 677 -0.02 -16.20 -30.87
CA ALA A 677 -0.03 -14.95 -30.11
C ALA A 677 -0.18 -13.73 -31.03
N ILE A 678 0.57 -13.69 -32.14
CA ILE A 678 0.45 -12.63 -33.17
C ILE A 678 -0.95 -12.63 -33.78
N GLU A 679 -1.48 -13.80 -34.15
CA GLU A 679 -2.83 -13.93 -34.69
C GLU A 679 -3.90 -13.44 -33.70
N LYS A 680 -3.75 -13.75 -32.41
CA LYS A 680 -4.63 -13.26 -31.36
C LYS A 680 -4.60 -11.74 -31.29
N VAL A 681 -3.41 -11.12 -31.25
CA VAL A 681 -3.25 -9.66 -31.24
C VAL A 681 -3.89 -9.03 -32.48
N PHE A 682 -3.67 -9.61 -33.67
CA PHE A 682 -4.30 -9.19 -34.91
C PHE A 682 -5.83 -9.18 -34.81
N LYS A 683 -6.44 -10.26 -34.29
CA LYS A 683 -7.90 -10.37 -34.09
C LYS A 683 -8.44 -9.35 -33.08
N PHE A 684 -7.64 -8.94 -32.10
CA PHE A 684 -8.03 -7.97 -31.06
C PHE A 684 -7.88 -6.50 -31.46
N LYS A 685 -7.22 -6.20 -32.58
CA LYS A 685 -6.92 -4.83 -33.03
C LYS A 685 -8.15 -3.91 -33.08
N SER A 686 -9.28 -4.39 -33.59
CA SER A 686 -10.51 -3.60 -33.72
C SER A 686 -11.09 -3.18 -32.37
N SER A 687 -11.05 -4.07 -31.37
CA SER A 687 -11.51 -3.79 -30.01
C SER A 687 -10.59 -2.80 -29.28
N PHE A 688 -9.34 -2.66 -29.70
CA PHE A 688 -8.38 -1.74 -29.10
C PHE A 688 -8.40 -0.33 -29.70
N GLN A 689 -8.90 -0.17 -30.93
CA GLN A 689 -9.00 1.11 -31.63
C GLN A 689 -9.52 2.30 -30.78
N PRO A 690 -10.54 2.15 -29.91
CA PRO A 690 -11.06 3.26 -29.10
C PRO A 690 -10.04 3.87 -28.12
N PHE A 691 -8.99 3.14 -27.74
CA PHE A 691 -7.96 3.58 -26.80
C PHE A 691 -6.75 4.22 -27.48
N LEU A 692 -6.64 4.09 -28.80
CA LEU A 692 -5.50 4.59 -29.55
C LEU A 692 -5.53 6.12 -29.65
N ARG A 693 -4.34 6.74 -29.58
CA ARG A 693 -4.12 8.19 -29.77
C ARG A 693 -4.88 9.06 -28.74
N LYS A 694 -4.91 8.60 -27.48
CA LYS A 694 -5.53 9.27 -26.33
C LYS A 694 -4.54 9.81 -25.30
N ASP A 695 -3.29 10.01 -25.72
CA ASP A 695 -2.18 10.34 -24.82
C ASP A 695 -2.44 11.62 -24.02
N GLN A 696 -3.03 12.64 -24.66
CA GLN A 696 -3.36 13.90 -24.00
C GLN A 696 -4.49 13.75 -22.98
N GLU A 697 -5.50 12.93 -23.27
CA GLU A 697 -6.60 12.65 -22.37
C GLU A 697 -6.14 11.80 -21.17
N ILE A 698 -5.24 10.84 -21.38
CA ILE A 698 -4.65 10.03 -20.31
C ILE A 698 -3.84 10.92 -19.35
N LEU A 699 -3.03 11.85 -19.89
CA LEU A 699 -2.24 12.78 -19.08
C LEU A 699 -3.11 13.62 -18.12
N LYS A 700 -4.33 13.98 -18.51
CA LYS A 700 -5.28 14.72 -17.65
C LYS A 700 -5.69 13.94 -16.40
N HIS A 701 -5.67 12.61 -16.45
CA HIS A 701 -6.08 11.72 -15.36
C HIS A 701 -4.91 11.02 -14.64
N SER A 702 -3.67 11.31 -15.03
CA SER A 702 -2.44 10.70 -14.49
C SER A 702 -2.34 10.68 -12.96
N LYS A 703 -2.85 11.73 -12.28
CA LYS A 703 -2.85 11.82 -10.80
C LYS A 703 -3.77 10.82 -10.10
N SER A 704 -4.77 10.30 -10.80
CA SER A 704 -5.72 9.31 -10.28
C SER A 704 -5.27 7.87 -10.51
N LEU A 705 -4.18 7.68 -11.26
CA LEU A 705 -3.60 6.38 -11.57
C LEU A 705 -2.41 6.10 -10.64
N SER A 706 -2.19 4.84 -10.31
CA SER A 706 -0.96 4.40 -9.65
C SER A 706 0.26 4.60 -10.56
N LYS A 707 1.46 4.57 -9.96
CA LYS A 707 2.72 4.67 -10.72
C LYS A 707 2.82 3.59 -11.80
N GLU A 708 2.54 2.34 -11.44
CA GLU A 708 2.62 1.18 -12.35
C GLU A 708 1.60 1.29 -13.49
N GLN A 709 0.39 1.77 -13.21
CA GLN A 709 -0.62 2.02 -14.26
C GLN A 709 -0.18 3.12 -15.23
N ASN A 710 0.40 4.21 -14.73
CA ASN A 710 0.93 5.29 -15.58
C ASN A 710 2.08 4.80 -16.47
N GLU A 711 3.03 4.04 -15.91
CA GLU A 711 4.17 3.49 -16.66
C GLU A 711 3.71 2.53 -17.76
N ASN A 712 2.76 1.64 -17.47
CA ASN A 712 2.22 0.71 -18.48
C ASN A 712 1.40 1.44 -19.55
N LEU A 713 0.55 2.41 -19.18
CA LEU A 713 -0.25 3.17 -20.15
C LEU A 713 0.60 4.04 -21.06
N ALA A 714 1.79 4.49 -20.63
CA ALA A 714 2.75 5.17 -21.50
C ALA A 714 3.22 4.30 -22.69
N LEU A 715 3.03 2.99 -22.63
CA LEU A 715 3.39 2.04 -23.69
C LEU A 715 2.26 1.84 -24.72
N LEU A 716 1.18 2.64 -24.68
CA LEU A 716 0.11 2.62 -25.70
C LEU A 716 0.64 2.85 -27.11
N SER A 717 1.67 3.69 -27.28
CA SER A 717 2.32 3.91 -28.57
C SER A 717 3.02 2.65 -29.08
N GLU A 718 3.59 1.83 -28.19
CA GLU A 718 4.22 0.55 -28.55
C GLU A 718 3.17 -0.48 -28.98
N VAL A 719 2.02 -0.53 -28.31
CA VAL A 719 0.89 -1.39 -28.75
C VAL A 719 0.40 -0.97 -30.14
N SER A 720 0.30 0.34 -30.38
CA SER A 720 -0.04 0.90 -31.71
C SER A 720 0.96 0.46 -32.78
N ARG A 721 2.26 0.61 -32.49
CA ARG A 721 3.35 0.18 -33.38
C ARG A 721 3.26 -1.29 -33.70
N ILE A 722 2.95 -2.15 -32.72
CA ILE A 722 2.79 -3.59 -32.95
C ILE A 722 1.66 -3.88 -33.93
N PHE A 723 0.53 -3.18 -33.84
CA PHE A 723 -0.55 -3.34 -34.81
C PHE A 723 -0.15 -2.93 -36.22
N ASP A 724 0.71 -1.91 -36.36
CA ASP A 724 1.23 -1.46 -37.65
C ASP A 724 2.27 -2.44 -38.20
N ASP A 725 3.17 -2.96 -37.35
CA ASP A 725 4.14 -4.00 -37.69
C ASP A 725 3.45 -5.28 -38.20
N ILE A 726 2.34 -5.69 -37.55
CA ILE A 726 1.56 -6.86 -37.97
C ILE A 726 0.91 -6.61 -39.34
N ASP A 727 0.31 -5.44 -39.56
CA ASP A 727 -0.26 -5.10 -40.88
C ASP A 727 0.81 -5.11 -41.97
N TYR A 728 1.98 -4.52 -41.68
CA TYR A 728 3.13 -4.52 -42.58
C TYR A 728 3.62 -5.94 -42.88
N PHE A 729 3.73 -6.79 -41.85
CA PHE A 729 4.07 -8.20 -42.01
C PHE A 729 3.09 -8.93 -42.93
N LEU A 730 1.79 -8.73 -42.75
CA LEU A 730 0.76 -9.36 -43.58
C LEU A 730 0.81 -8.89 -45.04
N GLN A 731 1.14 -7.62 -45.29
CA GLN A 731 1.25 -7.05 -46.64
C GLN A 731 2.53 -7.48 -47.37
N GLU A 732 3.67 -7.52 -46.67
CA GLU A 732 5.00 -7.72 -47.27
C GLU A 732 5.52 -9.17 -47.19
N SER A 733 4.77 -10.08 -46.55
CA SER A 733 5.15 -11.48 -46.39
C SER A 733 4.19 -12.50 -47.03
N PRO A 734 3.47 -12.22 -48.13
CA PRO A 734 2.46 -13.16 -48.64
C PRO A 734 3.07 -14.52 -49.05
N GLN A 735 4.35 -14.54 -49.43
CA GLN A 735 5.08 -15.77 -49.78
C GLN A 735 5.45 -16.63 -48.56
N GLY A 736 5.35 -16.09 -47.33
CA GLY A 736 5.67 -16.80 -46.09
C GLY A 736 4.56 -17.77 -45.66
N PHE A 737 3.31 -17.51 -46.03
CA PHE A 737 2.14 -18.31 -45.65
C PHE A 737 1.25 -18.74 -46.82
N ARG A 738 1.55 -18.34 -48.07
CA ARG A 738 0.86 -18.86 -49.26
C ARG A 738 1.31 -20.28 -49.61
N ARG A 739 0.33 -21.18 -49.76
CA ARG A 739 0.52 -22.58 -50.14
C ARG A 739 1.24 -22.70 -51.50
N LYS A 740 2.41 -23.32 -51.52
CA LYS A 740 3.06 -23.79 -52.75
C LYS A 740 2.42 -25.11 -53.20
N ARG A 741 2.34 -25.34 -54.52
CA ARG A 741 1.54 -26.45 -55.10
C ARG A 741 2.09 -27.86 -54.84
N ASP A 742 3.37 -28.03 -54.51
CA ASP A 742 4.02 -29.36 -54.38
C ASP A 742 5.06 -29.42 -53.25
N ALA A 743 4.73 -28.93 -52.06
CA ALA A 743 5.76 -28.57 -51.10
C ALA A 743 5.63 -29.33 -49.78
N ASN A 744 6.78 -29.71 -49.22
CA ASN A 744 6.97 -30.34 -47.91
C ASN A 744 6.75 -29.32 -46.76
N PHE A 745 6.77 -29.73 -45.49
CA PHE A 745 6.55 -28.81 -44.36
C PHE A 745 7.60 -27.69 -44.32
N GLU A 746 8.84 -27.94 -44.75
CA GLU A 746 9.88 -26.92 -44.91
C GLU A 746 9.44 -25.73 -45.78
N SER A 747 8.50 -25.93 -46.70
CA SER A 747 8.07 -24.88 -47.63
C SER A 747 7.39 -23.68 -47.00
N VAL A 748 6.83 -23.84 -45.79
CA VAL A 748 6.21 -22.78 -44.99
C VAL A 748 7.19 -22.17 -43.97
N SER A 749 8.45 -22.60 -43.96
CA SER A 749 9.47 -22.17 -42.99
C SER A 749 9.77 -20.67 -43.01
N LYS A 750 9.54 -20.00 -44.15
CA LYS A 750 9.82 -18.57 -44.32
C LYS A 750 9.01 -17.69 -43.35
N ILE A 751 7.84 -18.13 -42.89
CA ILE A 751 7.06 -17.41 -41.89
C ILE A 751 7.85 -17.14 -40.61
N PHE A 752 8.72 -18.08 -40.23
CA PHE A 752 9.55 -17.99 -39.03
C PHE A 752 10.76 -17.06 -39.19
N ASP A 753 11.15 -16.72 -40.42
CA ASP A 753 12.14 -15.67 -40.70
C ASP A 753 11.46 -14.29 -40.76
N ASP A 754 10.30 -14.21 -41.43
CA ASP A 754 9.61 -12.96 -41.69
C ASP A 754 9.07 -12.31 -40.40
N VAL A 755 8.58 -13.10 -39.44
CA VAL A 755 8.04 -12.59 -38.17
C VAL A 755 9.07 -11.80 -37.36
N PRO A 756 10.21 -12.37 -36.92
CA PRO A 756 11.18 -11.63 -36.11
C PRO A 756 11.84 -10.47 -36.88
N ALA A 757 11.86 -10.52 -38.22
CA ALA A 757 12.37 -9.42 -39.04
C ALA A 757 11.42 -8.21 -39.11
N LYS A 758 10.11 -8.45 -39.02
CA LYS A 758 9.07 -7.44 -39.32
C LYS A 758 8.23 -7.04 -38.12
N ILE A 759 8.15 -7.87 -37.08
CA ILE A 759 7.35 -7.62 -35.87
C ILE A 759 8.28 -7.58 -34.67
N LYS A 760 8.42 -6.39 -34.07
CA LYS A 760 9.18 -6.23 -32.82
C LYS A 760 8.23 -6.21 -31.62
N GLY A 761 8.27 -7.27 -30.82
CA GLY A 761 7.51 -7.36 -29.57
C GLY A 761 7.94 -6.36 -28.51
N VAL A 762 7.15 -6.26 -27.44
CA VAL A 762 7.38 -5.41 -26.27
C VAL A 762 6.91 -6.13 -25.01
N GLU A 763 7.61 -5.93 -23.90
CA GLU A 763 7.21 -6.45 -22.60
C GLU A 763 6.27 -5.45 -21.91
N ILE A 764 5.00 -5.83 -21.74
CA ILE A 764 3.97 -5.01 -21.08
C ILE A 764 3.24 -5.89 -20.07
N ASN A 765 3.02 -5.37 -18.86
CA ASN A 765 2.14 -6.01 -17.90
C ASN A 765 0.68 -5.72 -18.28
N MET A 766 0.09 -6.60 -19.08
CA MET A 766 -1.27 -6.43 -19.60
C MET A 766 -2.34 -6.32 -18.51
N LYS A 767 -2.09 -6.88 -17.30
CA LYS A 767 -3.00 -6.73 -16.17
C LYS A 767 -3.06 -5.27 -15.70
N HIS A 768 -1.91 -4.67 -15.36
CA HIS A 768 -1.86 -3.28 -14.92
C HIS A 768 -2.26 -2.31 -16.02
N PHE A 769 -1.94 -2.65 -17.28
CA PHE A 769 -2.37 -1.90 -18.45
C PHE A 769 -3.90 -1.80 -18.53
N VAL A 770 -4.61 -2.95 -18.48
CA VAL A 770 -6.08 -2.98 -18.55
C VAL A 770 -6.72 -2.38 -17.29
N GLU A 771 -6.16 -2.61 -16.11
CA GLU A 771 -6.62 -1.96 -14.86
C GLU A 771 -6.54 -0.43 -14.98
N GLY A 772 -5.45 0.09 -15.55
CA GLY A 772 -5.32 1.52 -15.84
C GLY A 772 -6.40 2.02 -16.80
N LEU A 773 -6.66 1.32 -17.91
CA LEU A 773 -7.74 1.65 -18.83
C LEU A 773 -9.12 1.64 -18.16
N GLN A 774 -9.35 0.73 -17.22
CA GLN A 774 -10.64 0.63 -16.52
C GLN A 774 -10.83 1.74 -15.49
N VAL A 775 -9.76 2.17 -14.82
CA VAL A 775 -9.79 3.39 -14.00
C VAL A 775 -10.13 4.61 -14.86
N LEU A 776 -9.53 4.73 -16.05
CA LEU A 776 -9.84 5.81 -16.99
C LEU A 776 -11.29 5.77 -17.46
N HIS A 777 -11.82 4.59 -17.79
CA HIS A 777 -13.23 4.40 -18.12
C HIS A 777 -14.16 4.87 -16.99
N ASN A 778 -13.87 4.49 -15.75
CA ASN A 778 -14.68 4.89 -14.60
C ASN A 778 -14.64 6.40 -14.32
N LEU A 779 -13.54 7.08 -14.71
CA LEU A 779 -13.38 8.53 -14.56
C LEU A 779 -14.02 9.32 -15.71
N ASP A 780 -13.91 8.83 -16.94
CA ASP A 780 -14.46 9.47 -18.13
C ASP A 780 -14.93 8.43 -19.16
N ALA A 781 -16.09 7.83 -18.89
CA ALA A 781 -16.71 6.83 -19.75
C ALA A 781 -17.12 7.37 -21.14
N LYS A 782 -17.13 8.69 -21.34
CA LYS A 782 -17.42 9.30 -22.64
C LYS A 782 -16.21 9.28 -23.56
N THR A 783 -15.01 9.39 -22.98
CA THR A 783 -13.74 9.41 -23.71
C THR A 783 -13.12 8.01 -23.81
N PHE A 784 -13.22 7.21 -22.75
CA PHE A 784 -12.64 5.88 -22.67
C PHE A 784 -13.76 4.82 -22.63
N ASN A 785 -13.73 3.90 -23.58
CA ASN A 785 -14.64 2.76 -23.57
C ASN A 785 -14.26 1.77 -22.45
N ASP A 786 -15.20 0.90 -22.06
CA ASP A 786 -14.86 -0.18 -21.12
C ASP A 786 -13.90 -1.17 -21.80
N PRO A 787 -12.68 -1.39 -21.27
CA PRO A 787 -11.74 -2.30 -21.90
C PRO A 787 -12.21 -3.75 -21.76
N SER A 788 -12.15 -4.52 -22.86
CA SER A 788 -12.46 -5.95 -22.82
C SER A 788 -11.53 -6.67 -21.83
N LEU A 789 -12.11 -7.55 -21.00
CA LEU A 789 -11.34 -8.42 -20.10
C LEU A 789 -10.35 -9.31 -20.87
N ASP A 790 -10.67 -9.65 -22.12
CA ASP A 790 -9.82 -10.48 -22.96
C ASP A 790 -8.51 -9.78 -23.36
N LEU A 791 -8.42 -8.44 -23.24
CA LEU A 791 -7.15 -7.72 -23.45
C LEU A 791 -6.08 -8.13 -22.44
N LYS A 792 -6.49 -8.57 -21.24
CA LYS A 792 -5.55 -9.12 -20.23
C LYS A 792 -4.89 -10.41 -20.71
N THR A 793 -5.44 -11.03 -21.76
CA THR A 793 -5.00 -12.30 -22.33
C THR A 793 -4.12 -12.16 -23.58
N LEU A 794 -3.62 -10.96 -23.87
CA LEU A 794 -2.68 -10.74 -24.97
C LEU A 794 -1.23 -10.89 -24.51
N ASP A 795 -0.41 -11.49 -25.37
CA ASP A 795 1.05 -11.56 -25.20
C ASP A 795 1.71 -10.71 -26.28
N LEU A 796 2.45 -9.68 -25.88
CA LEU A 796 3.14 -8.77 -26.80
C LEU A 796 4.65 -9.02 -26.85
N ASN A 797 5.18 -9.91 -26.00
CA ASN A 797 6.59 -10.23 -25.97
C ASN A 797 6.89 -11.36 -26.96
N PHE A 798 6.87 -11.05 -28.25
CA PHE A 798 7.11 -12.04 -29.31
C PHE A 798 8.55 -12.56 -29.37
N GLY A 799 9.52 -11.87 -28.76
CA GLY A 799 10.93 -12.27 -28.79
C GLY A 799 11.23 -13.61 -28.12
N LYS A 800 10.34 -14.08 -27.22
CA LYS A 800 10.56 -15.31 -26.43
C LYS A 800 10.25 -16.63 -27.17
N PHE A 801 9.62 -16.57 -28.35
CA PHE A 801 9.05 -17.77 -29.01
C PHE A 801 10.02 -18.55 -29.93
N ASN A 802 11.32 -18.25 -29.91
CA ASN A 802 12.38 -19.03 -30.57
C ASN A 802 12.08 -19.48 -32.03
N TYR A 803 11.66 -18.53 -32.89
CA TYR A 803 11.23 -18.82 -34.26
C TYR A 803 12.30 -19.50 -35.13
N ALA A 804 13.59 -19.18 -34.92
CA ALA A 804 14.69 -19.77 -35.68
C ALA A 804 14.79 -21.29 -35.49
N ASP A 805 14.58 -21.77 -34.26
CA ASP A 805 14.61 -23.19 -33.98
C ASP A 805 13.35 -23.90 -34.50
N ALA A 806 12.19 -23.25 -34.46
CA ALA A 806 10.95 -23.77 -35.04
C ALA A 806 11.09 -24.01 -36.56
N LYS A 807 11.76 -23.08 -37.26
CA LYS A 807 12.12 -23.22 -38.68
C LYS A 807 12.92 -24.50 -38.94
N SER A 808 13.91 -24.78 -38.10
CA SER A 808 14.77 -25.96 -38.24
C SER A 808 14.04 -27.29 -37.99
N SER A 809 12.92 -27.26 -37.26
CA SER A 809 12.09 -28.46 -36.97
C SER A 809 11.24 -28.92 -38.15
N LEU A 810 10.90 -28.05 -39.11
CA LEU A 810 10.03 -28.40 -40.24
C LEU A 810 10.64 -29.48 -41.17
N PRO A 811 11.88 -29.35 -41.69
CA PRO A 811 12.49 -30.40 -42.51
C PRO A 811 12.76 -31.69 -41.73
N LYS A 812 12.89 -31.60 -40.40
CA LYS A 812 12.97 -32.79 -39.53
C LYS A 812 11.63 -33.53 -39.50
N MET A 813 10.50 -32.82 -39.43
CA MET A 813 9.19 -33.45 -39.55
C MET A 813 8.98 -34.07 -40.93
N ASP A 814 9.46 -33.45 -42.02
CA ASP A 814 9.44 -34.08 -43.34
C ASP A 814 10.22 -35.42 -43.34
N SER A 815 11.39 -35.43 -42.70
CA SER A 815 12.23 -36.63 -42.57
C SER A 815 11.55 -37.72 -41.74
N PHE A 816 10.87 -37.35 -40.64
CA PHE A 816 10.04 -38.25 -39.84
C PHE A 816 9.02 -38.98 -40.71
N PHE A 817 8.19 -38.23 -41.44
CA PHE A 817 7.13 -38.83 -42.25
C PHE A 817 7.70 -39.69 -43.37
N MET A 818 8.81 -39.28 -43.99
CA MET A 818 9.47 -40.07 -45.04
C MET A 818 10.05 -41.40 -44.52
N ASP A 819 10.53 -41.45 -43.29
CA ASP A 819 10.99 -42.70 -42.67
C ASP A 819 9.81 -43.57 -42.20
N TYR A 820 8.81 -42.94 -41.59
CA TYR A 820 7.61 -43.62 -41.09
C TYR A 820 6.81 -44.32 -42.19
N VAL A 821 6.88 -43.82 -43.44
CA VAL A 821 6.28 -44.47 -44.62
C VAL A 821 7.01 -45.73 -45.07
N LYS A 822 8.33 -45.78 -44.84
CA LYS A 822 9.16 -46.88 -45.35
C LYS A 822 9.12 -48.12 -44.46
N LYS A 823 8.71 -47.94 -43.21
CA LYS A 823 8.59 -48.97 -42.18
C LYS A 823 7.13 -49.36 -42.03
#